data_AF-A0A813GPF1-F1
#
_entry.id   AF-A0A813GPF1-F1
#
_cell.length_a   1.000
_cell.length_b   1.000
_cell.length_c   1.000
_cell.angle_alpha   90.00
_cell.angle_beta   90.00
_cell.angle_gamma   90.00
#
_symmetry.space_group_name_H-M   'P 1'
#
loop_
_entity.id
_entity.type
_entity.pdbx_description
1 polymer ?
#
loop_
_entity_poly.entity_id
_entity_poly.type
_entity_poly.pdbx_seq_one_letter_code
_entity_poly.pdbx_strand_id
1 'polypeptide(L)'
;MLFLCCQELASLLKADPVVGYHWRRFLHQKGLQPSARADEAIVQEFSAMHSAGTLDQIEIASTEVLADFDKVQKEHPAATWLWVSVAAREAFGTVNPKGCPAKIVQDFLEAFRAGSFEQLELASDGLAAEVKSFQKAGGKEEWQAFGQSQFGYRVAPLDPKSWPADLVRGFLETADVKQILETAKVKKKTAKVKQEKAKVDSKLIPIFKADPVAFYHWRQFQHQKGLEPSARANEEIVQEFLALRSAGTLDQIEIASTEVLADFDKVQKEHPAARWLWLSVAAREAFGDVNPRGVPAKIVQDFLESYRAGSFEHMELASDELAAEVNLFQKAGGKEEWQAFANSQFGYIVAPSDPKSWPADLVRGFLETAEVKQILETAKIEQTTSVEKAKVDTKLTPVFKADPVAFYHWKEFLLQKGLETSASRDEEAVQEFLAMRSGGTLDQFEIASAEVLEEFDRVQKKHPAAKRLWASVAARAAFGIVNPRGVPAKLVQDFLESFHAGSLEQVEMASETTTVKKKKKNKKIGDATKFKQEKVKVDTKLTSVFKADPVAFYHWRAFQQQKGLQTFTSRDEELVQEFLAMHSAGALDPIEVASAQVLADFDKVQKEHPAATWLWASVGARAAFGIVNPKGIPAKIVQDFLESYRAGSFEQPEIASDELAAEVNSFQKAGGKAKWQAFANSQFGPKAAPSDPKFWPADLLRRFLAEQPA
;
A
#
# COMPACT_ATOMS: atom_id res chain seq x y z
N MET A 1 -25.77 -9.20 19.77
CA MET A 1 -26.75 -8.21 20.28
C MET A 1 -26.40 -6.80 19.82
N LEU A 2 -25.24 -6.23 20.15
CA LEU A 2 -24.79 -4.91 19.67
C LEU A 2 -24.90 -4.66 18.13
N PHE A 3 -24.63 -5.67 17.29
CA PHE A 3 -24.83 -5.57 15.84
C PHE A 3 -26.31 -5.43 15.43
N LEU A 4 -27.21 -6.12 16.13
CA LEU A 4 -28.65 -6.08 15.89
C LEU A 4 -29.24 -4.74 16.34
N CYS A 5 -28.83 -4.22 17.50
CA CYS A 5 -29.25 -2.89 17.97
C CYS A 5 -28.82 -1.77 17.00
N CYS A 6 -27.60 -1.86 16.45
CA CYS A 6 -27.14 -0.94 15.41
C CYS A 6 -27.94 -1.06 14.09
N GLN A 7 -28.38 -2.27 13.73
CA GLN A 7 -29.23 -2.47 12.54
C GLN A 7 -30.64 -1.91 12.74
N GLU A 8 -31.20 -2.05 13.94
CA GLU A 8 -32.52 -1.54 14.28
C GLU A 8 -32.55 -0.01 14.26
N LEU A 9 -31.60 0.65 14.93
CA LEU A 9 -31.44 2.11 14.86
C LEU A 9 -31.18 2.57 13.42
N ALA A 10 -30.34 1.87 12.66
CA ALA A 10 -30.09 2.20 11.26
C ALA A 10 -31.33 2.04 10.38
N SER A 11 -32.24 1.11 10.72
CA SER A 11 -33.51 0.92 10.03
C SER A 11 -34.50 2.03 10.38
N LEU A 12 -34.59 2.41 11.66
CA LEU A 12 -35.40 3.55 12.12
C LEU A 12 -34.95 4.86 11.47
N LEU A 13 -33.64 5.13 11.45
CA LEU A 13 -33.05 6.32 10.81
C LEU A 13 -33.28 6.39 9.29
N LYS A 14 -33.50 5.24 8.62
CA LYS A 14 -33.83 5.19 7.19
C LYS A 14 -35.32 5.34 6.93
N ALA A 15 -36.15 4.79 7.81
CA ALA A 15 -37.60 4.79 7.67
C ALA A 15 -38.20 6.17 7.89
N ASP A 16 -37.66 6.94 8.84
CA ASP A 16 -38.18 8.25 9.18
C ASP A 16 -37.04 9.27 9.39
N PRO A 17 -36.94 10.33 8.55
CA PRO A 17 -35.90 11.34 8.67
C PRO A 17 -35.95 12.14 9.99
N VAL A 18 -37.08 12.17 10.70
CA VAL A 18 -37.26 12.86 11.99
C VAL A 18 -36.54 12.13 13.12
N VAL A 19 -36.46 10.79 13.03
CA VAL A 19 -35.71 9.97 13.98
C VAL A 19 -34.25 10.42 14.06
N GLY A 20 -33.69 10.88 12.94
CA GLY A 20 -32.35 11.44 12.87
C GLY A 20 -32.16 12.67 13.77
N TYR A 21 -33.14 13.58 13.79
CA TYR A 21 -33.12 14.74 14.68
C TYR A 21 -33.31 14.33 16.14
N HIS A 22 -34.29 13.49 16.45
CA HIS A 22 -34.55 13.03 17.81
C HIS A 22 -33.34 12.33 18.42
N TRP A 23 -32.70 11.45 17.65
CA TRP A 23 -31.50 10.74 18.08
C TRP A 23 -30.38 11.73 18.46
N ARG A 24 -30.13 12.74 17.63
CA ARG A 24 -29.08 13.73 17.90
C ARG A 24 -29.39 14.63 19.08
N ARG A 25 -30.65 15.06 19.22
CA ARG A 25 -31.13 15.79 20.39
C ARG A 25 -30.96 14.97 21.67
N PHE A 26 -31.32 13.69 21.63
CA PHE A 26 -31.17 12.75 22.74
C PHE A 26 -29.69 12.60 23.15
N LEU A 27 -28.80 12.37 22.17
CA LEU A 27 -27.35 12.33 22.44
C LEU A 27 -26.84 13.63 23.05
N HIS A 28 -27.27 14.78 22.53
CA HIS A 28 -26.89 16.09 23.07
C HIS A 28 -27.37 16.28 24.52
N GLN A 29 -28.61 15.88 24.84
CA GLN A 29 -29.14 15.91 26.22
C GLN A 29 -28.34 15.01 27.17
N LYS A 30 -27.75 13.93 26.67
CA LYS A 30 -26.85 13.04 27.42
C LYS A 30 -25.41 13.55 27.48
N GLY A 31 -25.11 14.72 26.93
CA GLY A 31 -23.74 15.26 26.84
C GLY A 31 -22.83 14.51 25.86
N LEU A 32 -23.42 13.71 24.97
CA LEU A 32 -22.71 12.88 24.00
C LEU A 32 -22.63 13.58 22.63
N GLN A 33 -21.51 13.37 21.94
CA GLN A 33 -21.36 13.84 20.57
C GLN A 33 -22.17 12.96 19.61
N PRO A 34 -22.86 13.51 18.60
CA PRO A 34 -23.57 12.74 17.57
C PRO A 34 -22.71 11.74 16.79
N SER A 35 -21.39 11.93 16.79
CA SER A 35 -20.42 11.00 16.19
C SER A 35 -19.86 9.97 17.16
N ALA A 36 -20.21 10.04 18.45
CA ALA A 36 -19.82 9.03 19.42
C ALA A 36 -20.49 7.71 19.07
N ARG A 37 -19.77 6.60 19.26
CA ARG A 37 -20.43 5.30 19.26
C ARG A 37 -21.29 5.25 20.52
N ALA A 38 -22.61 5.32 20.34
CA ALA A 38 -23.52 5.03 21.42
C ALA A 38 -23.34 3.57 21.83
N ASP A 39 -23.27 3.31 23.13
CA ASP A 39 -23.36 1.95 23.65
C ASP A 39 -24.77 1.39 23.44
N GLU A 40 -24.92 0.10 23.70
CA GLU A 40 -26.18 -0.61 23.52
C GLU A 40 -27.29 -0.08 24.43
N ALA A 41 -26.95 0.38 25.64
CA ALA A 41 -27.92 0.90 26.60
C ALA A 41 -28.55 2.21 26.11
N ILE A 42 -27.74 3.12 25.55
CA ILE A 42 -28.19 4.39 24.97
C ILE A 42 -29.10 4.13 23.76
N VAL A 43 -28.77 3.15 22.91
CA VAL A 43 -29.61 2.79 21.76
C VAL A 43 -30.95 2.21 22.22
N GLN A 44 -30.93 1.29 23.20
CA GLN A 44 -32.15 0.69 23.75
C GLN A 44 -33.04 1.72 24.44
N GLU A 45 -32.46 2.65 25.21
CA GLU A 45 -33.19 3.75 25.86
C GLU A 45 -33.91 4.60 24.81
N PHE A 46 -33.21 5.01 23.75
CA PHE A 46 -33.81 5.79 22.66
C PHE A 46 -34.90 5.02 21.92
N SER A 47 -34.66 3.74 21.57
CA SER A 47 -35.66 2.90 20.90
C SER A 47 -36.91 2.70 21.76
N ALA A 48 -36.75 2.56 23.09
CA ALA A 48 -37.86 2.47 24.02
C ALA A 48 -38.67 3.78 24.07
N MET A 49 -38.00 4.94 24.12
CA MET A 49 -38.67 6.25 24.08
C MET A 49 -39.43 6.48 22.77
N HIS A 50 -38.80 6.12 21.64
CA HIS A 50 -39.42 6.21 20.33
C HIS A 50 -40.66 5.30 20.23
N SER A 51 -40.55 4.04 20.68
CA SER A 51 -41.65 3.07 20.62
C SER A 51 -42.79 3.41 21.58
N ALA A 52 -42.47 4.00 22.74
CA ALA A 52 -43.46 4.47 23.70
C ALA A 52 -44.14 5.79 23.27
N GLY A 53 -43.70 6.41 22.17
CA GLY A 53 -44.22 7.70 21.72
C GLY A 53 -43.93 8.84 22.70
N THR A 54 -42.89 8.71 23.53
CA THR A 54 -42.51 9.72 24.54
C THR A 54 -41.57 10.79 24.00
N LEU A 55 -41.14 10.66 22.74
CA LEU A 55 -40.46 11.73 22.02
C LEU A 55 -41.48 12.79 21.61
N ASP A 56 -41.14 14.07 21.80
CA ASP A 56 -41.98 15.20 21.39
C ASP A 56 -42.45 15.02 19.95
N GLN A 57 -43.74 15.18 19.67
CA GLN A 57 -44.20 15.23 18.28
C GLN A 57 -43.66 16.48 17.62
N ILE A 58 -42.77 16.30 16.65
CA ILE A 58 -42.19 17.39 15.88
C ILE A 58 -42.97 17.51 14.58
N GLU A 59 -43.57 18.67 14.36
CA GLU A 59 -44.09 19.02 13.05
C GLU A 59 -42.92 19.17 12.07
N ILE A 60 -42.91 18.37 11.01
CA ILE A 60 -41.92 18.46 9.93
C ILE A 60 -42.29 19.54 8.94
N ALA A 61 -41.27 20.14 8.31
CA ALA A 61 -41.49 21.13 7.27
C ALA A 61 -42.39 20.56 6.15
N SER A 62 -43.44 21.31 5.80
CA SER A 62 -44.35 20.93 4.72
C SER A 62 -43.62 20.89 3.38
N THR A 63 -44.20 20.22 2.38
CA THR A 63 -43.65 20.19 1.01
C THR A 63 -43.46 21.60 0.44
N GLU A 64 -44.33 22.55 0.80
CA GLU A 64 -44.22 23.95 0.39
C GLU A 64 -43.01 24.63 1.03
N VAL A 65 -42.82 24.49 2.35
CA VAL A 65 -41.65 25.05 3.06
C VAL A 65 -40.34 24.46 2.53
N LEU A 66 -40.33 23.17 2.21
CA LEU A 66 -39.15 22.51 1.64
C LEU A 66 -38.88 22.95 0.20
N ALA A 67 -39.91 23.12 -0.63
CA ALA A 67 -39.76 23.65 -1.98
C ALA A 67 -39.24 25.09 -1.97
N ASP A 68 -39.71 25.88 -0.99
CA ASP A 68 -39.27 27.24 -0.76
C ASP A 68 -37.79 27.30 -0.31
N PHE A 69 -37.39 26.40 0.59
CA PHE A 69 -35.99 26.21 0.96
C PHE A 69 -35.09 25.81 -0.22
N ASP A 70 -35.52 24.85 -1.03
CA ASP A 70 -34.78 24.42 -2.23
C ASP A 70 -34.64 25.57 -3.24
N LYS A 71 -35.66 26.43 -3.36
CA LYS A 71 -35.61 27.63 -4.19
C LYS A 71 -34.57 28.62 -3.66
N VAL A 72 -34.59 28.91 -2.35
CA VAL A 72 -33.61 29.80 -1.70
C VAL A 72 -32.18 29.28 -1.89
N GLN A 73 -31.93 27.97 -1.75
CA GLN A 73 -30.60 27.40 -1.97
C GLN A 73 -30.10 27.52 -3.42
N LYS A 74 -31.00 27.38 -4.41
CA LYS A 74 -30.66 27.52 -5.83
C LYS A 74 -30.36 28.97 -6.20
N GLU A 75 -31.16 29.90 -5.70
CA GLU A 75 -31.02 31.34 -5.97
C GLU A 75 -29.83 31.94 -5.19
N HIS A 76 -29.55 31.41 -3.99
CA HIS A 76 -28.51 31.91 -3.10
C HIS A 76 -27.67 30.75 -2.56
N PRO A 77 -26.55 30.39 -3.21
CA PRO A 77 -25.71 29.28 -2.77
C PRO A 77 -25.20 29.41 -1.32
N ALA A 78 -25.11 30.64 -0.79
CA ALA A 78 -24.71 30.92 0.58
C ALA A 78 -25.72 30.43 1.62
N ALA A 79 -27.00 30.30 1.23
CA ALA A 79 -28.03 29.71 2.08
C ALA A 79 -27.68 28.28 2.49
N THR A 80 -26.93 27.53 1.67
CA THR A 80 -26.47 26.19 2.03
C THR A 80 -25.55 26.22 3.24
N TRP A 81 -24.58 27.14 3.26
CA TRP A 81 -23.64 27.28 4.39
C TRP A 81 -24.35 27.79 5.64
N LEU A 82 -25.14 28.86 5.50
CA LEU A 82 -25.89 29.46 6.59
C LEU A 82 -26.85 28.45 7.22
N TRP A 83 -27.52 27.66 6.39
CA TRP A 83 -28.35 26.56 6.89
C TRP A 83 -27.55 25.54 7.67
N VAL A 84 -26.37 25.11 7.20
CA VAL A 84 -25.54 24.16 7.95
C VAL A 84 -25.11 24.74 9.30
N SER A 85 -24.80 26.03 9.37
CA SER A 85 -24.52 26.73 10.63
C SER A 85 -25.72 26.76 11.58
N VAL A 86 -26.92 27.07 11.09
CA VAL A 86 -28.16 27.05 11.88
C VAL A 86 -28.49 25.62 12.31
N ALA A 87 -28.40 24.66 11.41
CA ALA A 87 -28.64 23.25 11.69
C ALA A 87 -27.67 22.70 12.74
N ALA A 88 -26.41 23.11 12.73
CA ALA A 88 -25.44 22.73 13.76
C ALA A 88 -25.84 23.26 15.15
N ARG A 89 -26.34 24.50 15.24
CA ARG A 89 -26.71 25.15 16.50
C ARG A 89 -28.08 24.71 17.03
N GLU A 90 -29.07 24.64 16.15
CA GLU A 90 -30.49 24.53 16.53
C GLU A 90 -31.10 23.19 16.14
N ALA A 91 -30.56 22.53 15.11
CA ALA A 91 -31.01 21.22 14.65
C ALA A 91 -30.08 20.06 15.06
N PHE A 92 -29.20 20.27 16.03
CA PHE A 92 -28.24 19.28 16.53
C PHE A 92 -27.38 18.63 15.42
N GLY A 93 -27.08 19.39 14.37
CA GLY A 93 -26.31 18.95 13.20
C GLY A 93 -27.12 18.17 12.14
N THR A 94 -28.44 18.10 12.25
CA THR A 94 -29.31 17.55 11.20
C THR A 94 -29.37 18.53 10.03
N VAL A 95 -28.51 18.32 9.03
CA VAL A 95 -28.37 19.23 7.87
C VAL A 95 -29.42 19.01 6.77
N ASN A 96 -30.18 17.91 6.81
CA ASN A 96 -31.26 17.68 5.85
C ASN A 96 -32.54 18.35 6.38
N PRO A 97 -33.05 19.41 5.73
CA PRO A 97 -34.24 20.14 6.23
C PRO A 97 -35.48 19.24 6.35
N LYS A 98 -35.57 18.14 5.58
CA LYS A 98 -36.67 17.15 5.68
C LYS A 98 -36.71 16.42 7.02
N GLY A 99 -35.58 16.36 7.73
CA GLY A 99 -35.50 15.75 9.06
C GLY A 99 -35.53 16.77 10.20
N CYS A 100 -35.74 18.06 9.90
CA CYS A 100 -35.74 19.13 10.90
C CYS A 100 -37.17 19.54 11.29
N PRO A 101 -37.36 20.07 12.52
CA PRO A 101 -38.59 20.75 12.89
C PRO A 101 -38.95 21.86 11.89
N ALA A 102 -40.21 21.90 11.48
CA ALA A 102 -40.77 22.90 10.57
C ALA A 102 -40.40 24.32 10.99
N LYS A 103 -40.57 24.60 12.28
CA LYS A 103 -40.25 25.90 12.88
C LYS A 103 -38.80 26.33 12.65
N ILE A 104 -37.83 25.42 12.79
CA ILE A 104 -36.41 25.77 12.57
C ILE A 104 -36.16 26.12 11.09
N VAL A 105 -36.78 25.38 10.16
CA VAL A 105 -36.67 25.65 8.72
C VAL A 105 -37.34 26.99 8.37
N GLN A 106 -38.52 27.26 8.95
CA GLN A 106 -39.26 28.53 8.77
C GLN A 106 -38.49 29.72 9.35
N ASP A 107 -38.04 29.63 10.61
CA ASP A 107 -37.24 30.66 11.28
C ASP A 107 -35.97 30.97 10.47
N PHE A 108 -35.31 29.95 9.89
CA PHE A 108 -34.19 30.13 8.97
C PHE A 108 -34.59 30.90 7.71
N LEU A 109 -35.68 30.52 7.04
CA LEU A 109 -36.13 31.19 5.81
C LEU A 109 -36.55 32.64 6.06
N GLU A 110 -37.23 32.90 7.17
CA GLU A 110 -37.62 34.24 7.61
C GLU A 110 -36.38 35.09 7.91
N ALA A 111 -35.44 34.59 8.71
CA ALA A 111 -34.19 35.27 9.00
C ALA A 111 -33.35 35.52 7.73
N PHE A 112 -33.36 34.58 6.78
CA PHE A 112 -32.64 34.71 5.51
C PHE A 112 -33.22 35.84 4.65
N ARG A 113 -34.55 35.89 4.53
CA ARG A 113 -35.26 36.95 3.79
C ARG A 113 -35.15 38.32 4.44
N ALA A 114 -35.15 38.35 5.77
CA ALA A 114 -34.94 39.58 6.52
C ALA A 114 -33.51 40.14 6.38
N GLY A 115 -32.59 39.39 5.77
CA GLY A 115 -31.17 39.78 5.69
C GLY A 115 -30.48 39.72 7.05
N SER A 116 -30.97 38.90 7.98
CA SER A 116 -30.44 38.78 9.34
C SER A 116 -29.10 38.03 9.41
N PHE A 117 -28.66 37.43 8.31
CA PHE A 117 -27.34 36.81 8.20
C PHE A 117 -26.33 37.76 7.56
N GLU A 118 -25.09 37.70 8.03
CA GLU A 118 -23.97 38.40 7.42
C GLU A 118 -23.81 38.00 5.95
N GLN A 119 -23.54 38.96 5.07
CA GLN A 119 -23.26 38.66 3.67
C GLN A 119 -21.95 37.88 3.58
N LEU A 120 -22.06 36.62 3.16
CA LEU A 120 -20.90 35.75 2.95
C LEU A 120 -20.42 35.84 1.51
N GLU A 121 -19.17 36.23 1.32
CA GLU A 121 -18.47 35.97 0.07
C GLU A 121 -18.19 34.46 -0.01
N LEU A 122 -18.72 33.78 -1.03
CA LEU A 122 -18.47 32.36 -1.25
C LEU A 122 -17.18 32.14 -2.03
N ALA A 123 -16.60 30.95 -1.87
CA ALA A 123 -15.38 30.57 -2.58
C ALA A 123 -15.58 30.65 -4.10
N SER A 124 -14.70 31.40 -4.75
CA SER A 124 -14.67 31.51 -6.21
C SER A 124 -14.36 30.16 -6.87
N ASP A 125 -14.62 30.07 -8.17
CA ASP A 125 -14.28 28.89 -8.98
C ASP A 125 -12.79 28.51 -8.89
N GLY A 126 -11.91 29.50 -8.74
CA GLY A 126 -10.48 29.29 -8.52
C GLY A 126 -10.18 28.60 -7.18
N LEU A 127 -10.70 29.15 -6.08
CA LEU A 127 -10.53 28.57 -4.74
C LEU A 127 -11.10 27.14 -4.67
N ALA A 128 -12.29 26.93 -5.25
CA ALA A 128 -12.91 25.61 -5.29
C ALA A 128 -12.10 24.61 -6.13
N ALA A 129 -11.51 25.05 -7.26
CA ALA A 129 -10.64 24.22 -8.08
C ALA A 129 -9.32 23.85 -7.36
N GLU A 130 -8.78 24.74 -6.53
CA GLU A 130 -7.61 24.46 -5.70
C GLU A 130 -7.90 23.42 -4.62
N VAL A 131 -9.02 23.53 -3.90
CA VAL A 131 -9.45 22.49 -2.94
C VAL A 131 -9.70 21.15 -3.64
N LYS A 132 -10.35 21.15 -4.81
CA LYS A 132 -10.54 19.91 -5.61
C LYS A 132 -9.20 19.32 -6.06
N SER A 133 -8.21 20.15 -6.37
CA SER A 133 -6.84 19.69 -6.69
C SER A 133 -6.14 19.09 -5.46
N PHE A 134 -6.28 19.71 -4.29
CA PHE A 134 -5.79 19.19 -3.01
C PHE A 134 -6.44 17.83 -2.66
N GLN A 135 -7.76 17.71 -2.80
CA GLN A 135 -8.48 16.44 -2.59
C GLN A 135 -7.97 15.33 -3.53
N LYS A 136 -7.75 15.64 -4.81
CA LYS A 136 -7.16 14.70 -5.79
C LYS A 136 -5.72 14.30 -5.45
N ALA A 137 -4.98 15.17 -4.74
CA ALA A 137 -3.64 14.89 -4.27
C ALA A 137 -3.58 14.00 -3.01
N GLY A 138 -4.74 13.58 -2.49
CA GLY A 138 -4.85 12.75 -1.29
C GLY A 138 -5.42 13.48 -0.08
N GLY A 139 -5.63 14.80 -0.16
CA GLY A 139 -6.09 15.66 0.93
C GLY A 139 -7.58 15.54 1.29
N LYS A 140 -8.26 14.46 0.89
CA LYS A 140 -9.72 14.36 1.06
C LYS A 140 -10.12 14.27 2.53
N GLU A 141 -9.33 13.58 3.35
CA GLU A 141 -9.62 13.40 4.78
C GLU A 141 -9.35 14.68 5.57
N GLU A 142 -8.30 15.41 5.23
CA GLU A 142 -7.92 16.69 5.83
C GLU A 142 -8.96 17.76 5.54
N TRP A 143 -9.47 17.83 4.30
CA TRP A 143 -10.60 18.71 3.97
C TRP A 143 -11.85 18.35 4.76
N GLN A 144 -12.17 17.06 4.90
CA GLN A 144 -13.30 16.62 5.71
C GLN A 144 -13.12 16.92 7.20
N ALA A 145 -11.89 16.79 7.72
CA ALA A 145 -11.55 17.11 9.09
C ALA A 145 -11.62 18.62 9.37
N PHE A 146 -11.15 19.44 8.42
CA PHE A 146 -11.31 20.89 8.47
C PHE A 146 -12.79 21.26 8.52
N GLY A 147 -13.62 20.63 7.68
CA GLY A 147 -15.05 20.90 7.72
C GLY A 147 -15.72 20.47 9.02
N GLN A 148 -15.32 19.31 9.57
CA GLN A 148 -15.76 18.87 10.90
C GLN A 148 -15.34 19.84 12.01
N SER A 149 -14.15 20.42 11.94
CA SER A 149 -13.68 21.35 12.98
C SER A 149 -14.43 22.67 12.97
N GLN A 150 -14.96 23.12 11.83
CA GLN A 150 -15.75 24.35 11.76
C GLN A 150 -17.16 24.18 12.37
N PHE A 151 -17.75 22.99 12.24
CA PHE A 151 -19.16 22.76 12.63
C PHE A 151 -19.35 21.91 13.88
N GLY A 152 -18.30 21.28 14.41
CA GLY A 152 -18.40 20.34 15.53
C GLY A 152 -19.05 19.00 15.19
N TYR A 153 -19.54 18.81 13.96
CA TYR A 153 -20.21 17.60 13.50
C TYR A 153 -19.70 17.14 12.14
N ARG A 154 -19.95 15.86 11.81
CA ARG A 154 -19.65 15.29 10.51
C ARG A 154 -20.63 15.82 9.45
N VAL A 155 -20.27 16.94 8.84
CA VAL A 155 -20.98 17.44 7.67
C VAL A 155 -20.59 16.59 6.46
N ALA A 156 -21.57 16.29 5.60
CA ALA A 156 -21.28 15.72 4.29
C ALA A 156 -20.26 16.62 3.57
N PRO A 157 -19.38 16.08 2.71
CA PRO A 157 -18.44 16.90 1.98
C PRO A 157 -19.23 17.88 1.08
N LEU A 158 -19.40 19.09 1.57
CA LEU A 158 -19.98 20.20 0.82
C LEU A 158 -19.05 20.51 -0.35
N ASP A 159 -19.62 20.88 -1.50
CA ASP A 159 -18.82 21.42 -2.61
C ASP A 159 -18.03 22.62 -2.06
N PRO A 160 -16.70 22.70 -2.27
CA PRO A 160 -15.91 23.85 -1.86
C PRO A 160 -16.50 25.20 -2.30
N LYS A 161 -17.26 25.27 -3.41
CA LYS A 161 -17.97 26.49 -3.84
C LYS A 161 -19.03 26.99 -2.86
N SER A 162 -19.58 26.12 -2.01
CA SER A 162 -20.59 26.49 -1.01
C SER A 162 -19.96 26.96 0.31
N TRP A 163 -18.64 27.10 0.40
CA TRP A 163 -17.95 27.56 1.61
C TRP A 163 -17.66 29.07 1.54
N PRO A 164 -17.63 29.79 2.67
CA PRO A 164 -17.10 31.15 2.73
C PRO A 164 -15.68 31.22 2.19
N ALA A 165 -15.41 32.19 1.33
CA ALA A 165 -14.13 32.38 0.64
C ALA A 165 -12.96 32.47 1.64
N ASP A 166 -13.15 33.19 2.75
CA ASP A 166 -12.12 33.38 3.76
C ASP A 166 -11.75 32.08 4.49
N LEU A 167 -12.72 31.20 4.75
CA LEU A 167 -12.46 29.90 5.36
C LEU A 167 -11.71 28.98 4.39
N VAL A 168 -12.07 29.00 3.10
CA VAL A 168 -11.35 28.24 2.07
C VAL A 168 -9.93 28.76 1.90
N ARG A 169 -9.75 30.08 1.90
CA ARG A 169 -8.42 30.72 1.83
C ARG A 169 -7.57 30.34 3.03
N GLY A 170 -8.11 30.48 4.25
CA GLY A 170 -7.42 30.08 5.48
C GLY A 170 -7.04 28.61 5.50
N PHE A 171 -7.89 27.73 4.95
CA PHE A 171 -7.55 26.31 4.78
C PHE A 171 -6.39 26.09 3.81
N LEU A 172 -6.47 26.68 2.61
CA LEU A 172 -5.43 26.58 1.58
C LEU A 172 -4.11 27.21 2.01
N GLU A 173 -4.15 28.16 2.95
CA GLU A 173 -2.97 28.83 3.49
C GLU A 173 -2.19 28.01 4.52
N THR A 174 -2.78 26.93 5.07
CA THR A 174 -2.10 26.06 6.04
C THR A 174 -0.86 25.39 5.43
N ALA A 175 0.21 25.27 6.23
CA ALA A 175 1.50 24.75 5.77
C ALA A 175 1.38 23.33 5.17
N ASP A 176 0.61 22.46 5.83
CA ASP A 176 0.37 21.09 5.36
C ASP A 176 -0.31 21.05 3.98
N VAL A 177 -1.31 21.93 3.76
CA VAL A 177 -2.04 21.99 2.49
C VAL A 177 -1.15 22.53 1.37
N LYS A 178 -0.36 23.57 1.64
CA LYS A 178 0.64 24.10 0.68
C LYS A 178 1.64 23.03 0.27
N GLN A 179 2.21 22.30 1.23
CA GLN A 179 3.17 21.24 0.97
C GLN A 179 2.58 20.11 0.10
N ILE A 180 1.33 19.70 0.37
CA ILE A 180 0.63 18.68 -0.43
C ILE A 180 0.39 19.17 -1.86
N LEU A 181 -0.05 20.42 -2.04
CA LEU A 181 -0.27 21.01 -3.35
C LEU A 181 1.02 21.17 -4.15
N GLU A 182 2.11 21.61 -3.53
CA GLU A 182 3.44 21.69 -4.17
C GLU A 182 3.94 20.31 -4.60
N THR A 183 3.85 19.33 -3.71
CA THR A 183 4.19 17.94 -4.02
C THR A 183 3.36 17.41 -5.19
N ALA A 184 2.07 17.74 -5.24
CA ALA A 184 1.19 17.36 -6.34
C ALA A 184 1.57 18.04 -7.67
N LYS A 185 1.94 19.33 -7.63
CA LYS A 185 2.45 20.06 -8.80
C LYS A 185 3.72 19.43 -9.35
N VAL A 186 4.68 19.08 -8.48
CA VAL A 186 5.91 18.38 -8.86
C VAL A 186 5.58 17.01 -9.47
N LYS A 187 4.74 16.20 -8.81
CA LYS A 187 4.31 14.89 -9.34
C LYS A 187 3.64 15.00 -10.70
N LYS A 188 2.77 15.99 -10.91
CA LYS A 188 2.10 16.22 -12.20
C LYS A 188 3.10 16.60 -13.30
N LYS A 189 4.07 17.47 -12.99
CA LYS A 189 5.16 17.84 -13.92
C LYS A 189 6.00 16.60 -14.27
N THR A 190 6.42 15.82 -13.27
CA THR A 190 7.20 14.58 -13.48
C THR A 190 6.41 13.52 -14.26
N ALA A 191 5.11 13.38 -14.01
CA ALA A 191 4.24 12.46 -14.74
C ALA A 191 4.08 12.85 -16.21
N LYS A 192 3.84 14.15 -16.49
CA LYS A 192 3.78 14.67 -17.86
C LYS A 192 5.09 14.40 -18.61
N VAL A 193 6.21 14.72 -17.98
CA VAL A 193 7.55 14.47 -18.51
C VAL A 193 7.81 12.97 -18.76
N LYS A 194 7.37 12.09 -17.85
CA LYS A 194 7.48 10.63 -18.02
C LYS A 194 6.59 10.13 -19.17
N GLN A 195 5.40 10.71 -19.35
CA GLN A 195 4.50 10.38 -20.45
C GLN A 195 5.07 10.82 -21.80
N GLU A 196 5.62 12.03 -21.88
CA GLU A 196 6.33 12.52 -23.08
C GLU A 196 7.54 11.64 -23.40
N LYS A 197 8.34 11.27 -22.39
CA LYS A 197 9.44 10.31 -22.56
C LYS A 197 8.94 8.97 -23.09
N ALA A 198 7.88 8.41 -22.51
CA ALA A 198 7.33 7.13 -22.96
C ALA A 198 6.83 7.18 -24.41
N LYS A 199 6.29 8.33 -24.84
CA LYS A 199 5.88 8.55 -26.24
C LYS A 199 7.07 8.52 -27.19
N VAL A 200 8.16 9.22 -26.85
CA VAL A 200 9.42 9.19 -27.61
C VAL A 200 10.03 7.78 -27.64
N ASP A 201 10.20 7.16 -26.47
CA ASP A 201 10.76 5.82 -26.32
C ASP A 201 9.95 4.77 -27.11
N SER A 202 8.62 4.91 -27.18
CA SER A 202 7.75 3.99 -27.93
C SER A 202 8.03 3.96 -29.44
N LYS A 203 8.60 5.03 -30.01
CA LYS A 203 8.99 5.11 -31.43
C LYS A 203 10.37 4.51 -31.68
N LEU A 204 11.32 4.75 -30.77
CA LEU A 204 12.72 4.34 -30.91
C LEU A 204 12.98 2.89 -30.50
N ILE A 205 12.37 2.41 -29.41
CA ILE A 205 12.61 1.06 -28.86
C ILE A 205 12.37 -0.06 -29.90
N PRO A 206 11.27 -0.08 -30.67
CA PRO A 206 11.07 -1.13 -31.69
C PRO A 206 12.19 -1.15 -32.72
N ILE A 207 12.72 0.02 -33.09
CA ILE A 207 13.82 0.15 -34.07
C ILE A 207 15.11 -0.38 -33.47
N PHE A 208 15.44 0.01 -32.23
CA PHE A 208 16.64 -0.48 -31.53
C PHE A 208 16.62 -2.00 -31.30
N LYS A 209 15.43 -2.60 -31.17
CA LYS A 209 15.28 -4.06 -31.07
C LYS A 209 15.42 -4.77 -32.42
N ALA A 210 14.92 -4.16 -33.49
CA ALA A 210 14.99 -4.72 -34.83
C ALA A 210 16.39 -4.63 -35.44
N ASP A 211 17.14 -3.59 -35.09
CA ASP A 211 18.50 -3.34 -35.57
C ASP A 211 19.40 -2.87 -34.41
N PRO A 212 20.34 -3.72 -33.95
CA PRO A 212 21.28 -3.37 -32.89
C PRO A 212 22.14 -2.12 -33.19
N VAL A 213 22.41 -1.83 -34.48
CA VAL A 213 23.23 -0.68 -34.91
C VAL A 213 22.46 0.64 -34.78
N ALA A 214 21.12 0.57 -34.78
CA ALA A 214 20.27 1.74 -34.68
C ALA A 214 20.55 2.56 -33.42
N PHE A 215 20.91 1.91 -32.33
CA PHE A 215 21.22 2.58 -31.08
C PHE A 215 22.54 3.34 -31.15
N TYR A 216 23.58 2.75 -31.74
CA TYR A 216 24.85 3.45 -32.01
C TYR A 216 24.65 4.67 -32.90
N HIS A 217 23.93 4.53 -34.02
CA HIS A 217 23.61 5.67 -34.89
C HIS A 217 22.84 6.77 -34.17
N TRP A 218 21.90 6.39 -33.31
CA TRP A 218 21.18 7.35 -32.50
C TRP A 218 22.12 8.11 -31.55
N ARG A 219 23.07 7.41 -30.89
CA ARG A 219 24.08 8.04 -30.02
C ARG A 219 25.01 8.97 -30.79
N GLN A 220 25.49 8.54 -31.95
CA GLN A 220 26.32 9.36 -32.84
C GLN A 220 25.56 10.63 -33.27
N PHE A 221 24.29 10.49 -33.67
CA PHE A 221 23.43 11.61 -34.04
C PHE A 221 23.22 12.59 -32.87
N GLN A 222 22.94 12.08 -31.66
CA GLN A 222 22.85 12.92 -30.45
C GLN A 222 24.14 13.71 -30.21
N HIS A 223 25.29 13.05 -30.31
CA HIS A 223 26.60 13.67 -30.14
C HIS A 223 26.85 14.77 -31.18
N GLN A 224 26.56 14.51 -32.46
CA GLN A 224 26.67 15.50 -33.55
C GLN A 224 25.76 16.73 -33.31
N LYS A 225 24.62 16.55 -32.66
CA LYS A 225 23.69 17.62 -32.27
C LYS A 225 24.07 18.34 -30.97
N GLY A 226 25.16 17.94 -30.31
CA GLY A 226 25.56 18.47 -29.00
C GLY A 226 24.57 18.14 -27.89
N LEU A 227 23.76 17.09 -28.07
CA LEU A 227 22.81 16.62 -27.06
C LEU A 227 23.54 15.67 -26.12
N GLU A 228 23.37 15.85 -24.81
CA GLU A 228 23.82 14.81 -23.89
C GLU A 228 23.05 13.51 -24.17
N PRO A 229 23.73 12.35 -24.21
CA PRO A 229 23.14 11.02 -24.24
C PRO A 229 22.04 10.78 -23.20
N SER A 230 22.09 11.47 -22.06
CA SER A 230 21.03 11.41 -21.03
C SER A 230 19.88 12.39 -21.29
N ALA A 231 20.12 13.42 -22.11
CA ALA A 231 19.14 14.44 -22.43
C ALA A 231 17.98 13.82 -23.20
N ARG A 232 16.77 14.21 -22.80
CA ARG A 232 15.56 13.78 -23.47
C ARG A 232 15.52 14.46 -24.83
N ALA A 233 15.67 13.67 -25.90
CA ALA A 233 15.33 14.14 -27.22
C ALA A 233 13.84 14.48 -27.26
N ASN A 234 13.51 15.67 -27.77
CA ASN A 234 12.14 16.02 -28.07
C ASN A 234 11.67 15.24 -29.32
N GLU A 235 10.37 15.32 -29.61
CA GLU A 235 9.78 14.63 -30.75
C GLU A 235 10.42 15.05 -32.08
N GLU A 236 10.79 16.32 -32.23
CA GLU A 236 11.39 16.86 -33.47
C GLU A 236 12.75 16.22 -33.77
N ILE A 237 13.64 16.14 -32.78
CA ILE A 237 14.96 15.50 -32.90
C ILE A 237 14.80 14.01 -33.26
N VAL A 238 13.80 13.34 -32.69
CA VAL A 238 13.50 11.94 -33.00
C VAL A 238 13.03 11.80 -34.44
N GLN A 239 12.11 12.65 -34.91
CA GLN A 239 11.66 12.62 -36.30
C GLN A 239 12.80 12.91 -37.29
N GLU A 240 13.70 13.84 -36.96
CA GLU A 240 14.88 14.13 -37.77
C GLU A 240 15.78 12.89 -37.91
N PHE A 241 16.09 12.19 -36.81
CA PHE A 241 16.85 10.95 -36.85
C PHE A 241 16.16 9.86 -37.70
N LEU A 242 14.85 9.69 -37.53
CA LEU A 242 14.08 8.71 -38.30
C LEU A 242 14.07 9.04 -39.79
N ALA A 243 14.03 10.33 -40.16
CA ALA A 243 14.13 10.78 -41.54
C ALA A 243 15.50 10.44 -42.14
N LEU A 244 16.61 10.75 -41.45
CA LEU A 244 17.96 10.39 -41.90
C LEU A 244 18.13 8.88 -42.08
N ARG A 245 17.63 8.10 -41.12
CA ARG A 245 17.69 6.63 -41.18
C ARG A 245 16.88 6.06 -42.33
N SER A 246 15.65 6.54 -42.55
CA SER A 246 14.79 6.06 -43.64
C SER A 246 15.29 6.49 -45.02
N ALA A 247 15.99 7.63 -45.11
CA ALA A 247 16.67 8.06 -46.32
C ALA A 247 17.94 7.24 -46.62
N GLY A 248 18.40 6.38 -45.71
CA GLY A 248 19.62 5.59 -45.88
C GLY A 248 20.88 6.44 -45.87
N THR A 249 20.85 7.63 -45.26
CA THR A 249 22.00 8.55 -45.21
C THR A 249 22.94 8.28 -44.05
N LEU A 250 22.60 7.32 -43.18
CA LEU A 250 23.48 6.88 -42.09
C LEU A 250 24.49 5.87 -42.63
N ASP A 251 25.73 5.96 -42.16
CA ASP A 251 26.81 5.08 -42.61
C ASP A 251 26.46 3.61 -42.42
N GLN A 252 26.86 2.76 -43.36
CA GLN A 252 26.77 1.31 -43.15
C GLN A 252 27.87 0.89 -42.18
N ILE A 253 27.47 0.44 -41.00
CA ILE A 253 28.38 -0.03 -39.97
C ILE A 253 28.49 -1.55 -40.08
N GLU A 254 29.71 -2.03 -40.29
CA GLU A 254 30.03 -3.44 -40.10
C GLU A 254 30.03 -3.75 -38.60
N ILE A 255 29.17 -4.68 -38.16
CA ILE A 255 29.10 -5.13 -36.77
C ILE A 255 30.10 -6.25 -36.50
N ALA A 256 30.55 -6.37 -35.25
CA ALA A 256 31.47 -7.43 -34.86
C ALA A 256 30.89 -8.83 -35.18
N SER A 257 31.71 -9.68 -35.79
CA SER A 257 31.33 -11.07 -36.07
C SER A 257 31.08 -11.85 -34.77
N THR A 258 30.37 -12.98 -34.86
CA THR A 258 30.14 -13.86 -33.71
C THR A 258 31.43 -14.35 -33.08
N GLU A 259 32.50 -14.52 -33.86
CA GLU A 259 33.82 -14.93 -33.39
C GLU A 259 34.48 -13.81 -32.57
N VAL A 260 34.48 -12.56 -33.07
CA VAL A 260 35.02 -11.39 -32.35
C VAL A 260 34.26 -11.16 -31.04
N LEU A 261 32.93 -11.33 -31.05
CA LEU A 261 32.11 -11.19 -29.84
C LEU A 261 32.36 -12.31 -28.82
N ALA A 262 32.51 -13.57 -29.28
CA ALA A 262 32.86 -14.68 -28.40
C ALA A 262 34.24 -14.48 -27.75
N ASP A 263 35.17 -13.91 -28.52
CA ASP A 263 36.50 -13.56 -28.04
C ASP A 263 36.46 -12.43 -27.00
N PHE A 264 35.65 -11.40 -27.24
CA PHE A 264 35.37 -10.35 -26.28
C PHE A 264 34.75 -10.87 -24.98
N ASP A 265 33.71 -11.71 -25.07
CA ASP A 265 33.05 -12.33 -23.92
C ASP A 265 34.04 -13.18 -23.11
N LYS A 266 34.95 -13.89 -23.79
CA LYS A 266 36.04 -14.65 -23.15
C LYS A 266 36.97 -13.74 -22.36
N VAL A 267 37.44 -12.64 -22.96
CA VAL A 267 38.33 -11.66 -22.29
C VAL A 267 37.65 -11.07 -21.05
N GLN A 268 36.37 -10.68 -21.13
CA GLN A 268 35.66 -10.13 -19.95
C GLN A 268 35.47 -11.16 -18.83
N LYS A 269 35.28 -12.44 -19.18
CA LYS A 269 35.13 -13.52 -18.20
C LYS A 269 36.45 -13.86 -17.50
N GLU A 270 37.54 -13.92 -18.26
CA GLU A 270 38.88 -14.21 -17.73
C GLU A 270 39.47 -13.03 -16.97
N HIS A 271 39.11 -11.80 -17.37
CA HIS A 271 39.63 -10.57 -16.78
C HIS A 271 38.50 -9.58 -16.49
N PRO A 272 37.95 -9.59 -15.27
CA PRO A 272 36.85 -8.68 -14.89
C PRO A 272 37.15 -7.20 -15.14
N ALA A 273 38.41 -6.77 -15.03
CA ALA A 273 38.84 -5.39 -15.32
C ALA A 273 38.61 -4.98 -16.79
N ALA A 274 38.65 -5.93 -17.73
CA ALA A 274 38.38 -5.66 -19.14
C ALA A 274 36.96 -5.10 -19.35
N ARG A 275 36.00 -5.46 -18.49
CA ARG A 275 34.65 -4.88 -18.54
C ARG A 275 34.69 -3.38 -18.26
N TRP A 276 35.47 -2.94 -17.27
CA TRP A 276 35.60 -1.52 -16.95
C TRP A 276 36.32 -0.75 -18.06
N LEU A 277 37.42 -1.30 -18.56
CA LEU A 277 38.19 -0.71 -19.65
C LEU A 277 37.35 -0.57 -20.92
N TRP A 278 36.49 -1.56 -21.20
CA TRP A 278 35.50 -1.46 -22.28
C TRP A 278 34.54 -0.29 -22.08
N LEU A 279 34.03 -0.04 -20.87
CA LEU A 279 33.15 1.10 -20.62
C LEU A 279 33.86 2.43 -20.94
N SER A 280 35.15 2.55 -20.60
CA SER A 280 35.95 3.72 -20.94
C SER A 280 36.09 3.91 -22.46
N VAL A 281 36.39 2.83 -23.20
CA VAL A 281 36.46 2.87 -24.67
C VAL A 281 35.09 3.19 -25.27
N ALA A 282 34.03 2.56 -24.79
CA ALA A 282 32.67 2.81 -25.24
C ALA A 282 32.24 4.27 -25.00
N ALA A 283 32.67 4.90 -23.90
CA ALA A 283 32.36 6.29 -23.60
C ALA A 283 32.98 7.23 -24.64
N ARG A 284 34.24 6.95 -25.01
CA ARG A 284 35.05 7.80 -25.88
C ARG A 284 34.76 7.57 -27.37
N GLU A 285 34.64 6.31 -27.78
CA GLU A 285 34.66 5.91 -29.19
C GLU A 285 33.32 5.35 -29.66
N ALA A 286 32.51 4.80 -28.75
CA ALA A 286 31.19 4.26 -29.07
C ALA A 286 30.02 5.16 -28.67
N PHE A 287 30.28 6.45 -28.42
CA PHE A 287 29.27 7.44 -28.03
C PHE A 287 28.41 7.00 -26.81
N GLY A 288 29.01 6.21 -25.91
CA GLY A 288 28.36 5.66 -24.72
C GLY A 288 27.50 4.42 -24.96
N ASP A 289 27.51 3.81 -26.15
CA ASP A 289 26.91 2.49 -26.36
C ASP A 289 27.84 1.38 -25.82
N VAL A 290 27.45 0.82 -24.69
CA VAL A 290 28.22 -0.21 -23.98
C VAL A 290 27.99 -1.62 -24.52
N ASN A 291 27.05 -1.82 -25.43
CA ASN A 291 26.76 -3.12 -25.98
C ASN A 291 27.70 -3.41 -27.17
N PRO A 292 28.69 -4.31 -27.04
CA PRO A 292 29.65 -4.58 -28.12
C PRO A 292 29.00 -5.12 -29.39
N ARG A 293 27.74 -5.60 -29.32
CA ARG A 293 26.98 -6.10 -30.48
C ARG A 293 26.33 -5.00 -31.33
N GLY A 294 26.17 -3.80 -30.76
CA GLY A 294 25.54 -2.65 -31.43
C GLY A 294 26.53 -1.66 -32.02
N VAL A 295 27.82 -1.83 -31.73
CA VAL A 295 28.90 -0.89 -32.12
C VAL A 295 29.69 -1.43 -33.32
N PRO A 296 30.41 -0.56 -34.06
CA PRO A 296 31.29 -0.97 -35.15
C PRO A 296 32.30 -2.07 -34.76
N ALA A 297 32.45 -3.07 -35.62
CA ALA A 297 33.38 -4.19 -35.47
C ALA A 297 34.79 -3.72 -35.12
N LYS A 298 35.24 -2.68 -35.83
CA LYS A 298 36.56 -2.07 -35.65
C LYS A 298 36.80 -1.60 -34.21
N ILE A 299 35.83 -0.98 -33.55
CA ILE A 299 35.99 -0.51 -32.16
C ILE A 299 36.19 -1.69 -31.21
N VAL A 300 35.46 -2.80 -31.41
CA VAL A 300 35.61 -4.01 -30.60
C VAL A 300 36.95 -4.68 -30.86
N GLN A 301 37.39 -4.75 -32.13
CA GLN A 301 38.69 -5.30 -32.52
C GLN A 301 39.85 -4.47 -31.97
N ASP A 302 39.81 -3.15 -32.14
CA ASP A 302 40.82 -2.20 -31.64
C ASP A 302 40.93 -2.31 -30.10
N PHE A 303 39.80 -2.47 -29.40
CA PHE A 303 39.80 -2.75 -27.96
C PHE A 303 40.50 -4.08 -27.62
N LEU A 304 40.16 -5.17 -28.30
CA LEU A 304 40.76 -6.48 -28.04
C LEU A 304 42.27 -6.50 -28.34
N GLU A 305 42.68 -5.86 -29.43
CA GLU A 305 44.09 -5.73 -29.82
C GLU A 305 44.85 -4.91 -28.76
N SER A 306 44.34 -3.74 -28.40
CA SER A 306 44.93 -2.88 -27.35
C SER A 306 45.00 -3.60 -26.00
N TYR A 307 43.99 -4.39 -25.66
CA TYR A 307 43.95 -5.17 -24.43
C TYR A 307 45.03 -6.26 -24.41
N ARG A 308 45.16 -7.01 -25.50
CA ARG A 308 46.18 -8.06 -25.64
C ARG A 308 47.60 -7.52 -25.70
N ALA A 309 47.77 -6.36 -26.31
CA ALA A 309 49.04 -5.65 -26.34
C ALA A 309 49.44 -5.08 -24.97
N GLY A 310 48.57 -5.18 -23.95
CA GLY A 310 48.81 -4.60 -22.63
C GLY A 310 48.84 -3.07 -22.66
N SER A 311 48.14 -2.45 -23.62
CA SER A 311 48.10 -0.99 -23.79
C SER A 311 47.24 -0.29 -22.74
N PHE A 312 46.43 -1.03 -21.98
CA PHE A 312 45.70 -0.48 -20.84
C PHE A 312 46.52 -0.63 -19.57
N GLU A 313 46.48 0.40 -18.72
CA GLU A 313 47.09 0.36 -17.40
C GLU A 313 46.48 -0.78 -16.57
N HIS A 314 47.34 -1.48 -15.81
CA HIS A 314 46.87 -2.51 -14.91
C HIS A 314 45.97 -1.89 -13.84
N MET A 315 44.76 -2.42 -13.70
CA MET A 315 43.74 -1.84 -12.85
C MET A 315 43.24 -2.88 -11.86
N GLU A 316 43.40 -2.58 -10.59
CA GLU A 316 42.80 -3.36 -9.51
C GLU A 316 41.31 -2.97 -9.38
N LEU A 317 40.43 -3.96 -9.41
CA LEU A 317 39.01 -3.74 -9.10
C LEU A 317 38.79 -3.68 -7.59
N ALA A 318 37.71 -3.05 -7.18
CA ALA A 318 37.36 -2.91 -5.77
C ALA A 318 37.21 -4.29 -5.12
N SER A 319 37.89 -4.46 -3.99
CA SER A 319 37.80 -5.67 -3.19
C SER A 319 36.40 -5.84 -2.59
N ASP A 320 36.13 -7.03 -2.05
CA ASP A 320 34.87 -7.34 -1.38
C ASP A 320 34.62 -6.40 -0.19
N GLU A 321 35.68 -6.00 0.51
CA GLU A 321 35.63 -5.05 1.62
C GLU A 321 35.20 -3.66 1.16
N LEU A 322 35.85 -3.10 0.13
CA LEU A 322 35.49 -1.78 -0.42
C LEU A 322 34.05 -1.76 -0.94
N ALA A 323 33.65 -2.82 -1.64
CA ALA A 323 32.28 -2.94 -2.12
C ALA A 323 31.27 -3.07 -0.97
N ALA A 324 31.62 -3.76 0.12
CA ALA A 324 30.78 -3.84 1.32
C ALA A 324 30.59 -2.47 1.98
N GLU A 325 31.63 -1.63 2.01
CA GLU A 325 31.53 -0.25 2.51
C GLU A 325 30.59 0.61 1.66
N VAL A 326 30.74 0.60 0.32
CA VAL A 326 29.81 1.34 -0.56
C VAL A 326 28.37 0.82 -0.40
N ASN A 327 28.17 -0.49 -0.28
CA ASN A 327 26.85 -1.06 -0.05
C ASN A 327 26.25 -0.66 1.31
N LEU A 328 27.08 -0.52 2.36
CA LEU A 328 26.65 0.00 3.65
C LEU A 328 26.24 1.48 3.53
N PHE A 329 27.04 2.29 2.86
CA PHE A 329 26.73 3.69 2.56
C PHE A 329 25.40 3.85 1.81
N GLN A 330 25.17 3.06 0.75
CA GLN A 330 23.91 3.07 0.00
C GLN A 330 22.71 2.70 0.87
N LYS A 331 22.85 1.74 1.80
CA LYS A 331 21.80 1.35 2.74
C LYS A 331 21.49 2.45 3.76
N ALA A 332 22.48 3.27 4.10
CA ALA A 332 22.33 4.43 4.98
C ALA A 332 21.70 5.65 4.28
N GLY A 333 21.26 5.52 3.03
CA GLY A 333 20.63 6.58 2.25
C GLY A 333 21.51 7.16 1.15
N GLY A 334 22.80 6.83 1.12
CA GLY A 334 23.80 7.36 0.18
C GLY A 334 23.68 6.87 -1.28
N LYS A 335 22.51 6.38 -1.70
CA LYS A 335 22.37 5.72 -3.01
C LYS A 335 22.48 6.71 -4.16
N GLU A 336 21.94 7.91 -3.99
CA GLU A 336 21.90 8.93 -5.05
C GLU A 336 23.28 9.57 -5.26
N GLU A 337 24.02 9.77 -4.17
CA GLU A 337 25.38 10.30 -4.13
C GLU A 337 26.35 9.33 -4.81
N TRP A 338 26.25 8.03 -4.51
CA TRP A 338 27.02 7.02 -5.23
C TRP A 338 26.69 7.03 -6.72
N GLN A 339 25.41 7.10 -7.09
CA GLN A 339 25.01 7.15 -8.50
C GLN A 339 25.51 8.43 -9.20
N ALA A 340 25.50 9.56 -8.51
CA ALA A 340 26.01 10.83 -9.02
C ALA A 340 27.53 10.78 -9.23
N PHE A 341 28.28 10.28 -8.24
CA PHE A 341 29.72 10.01 -8.39
C PHE A 341 29.99 9.07 -9.55
N ALA A 342 29.24 7.98 -9.62
CA ALA A 342 29.41 6.97 -10.65
C ALA A 342 29.16 7.54 -12.06
N ASN A 343 28.10 8.34 -12.22
CA ASN A 343 27.80 9.00 -13.48
C ASN A 343 28.82 10.10 -13.82
N SER A 344 29.41 10.77 -12.83
CA SER A 344 30.42 11.81 -13.09
C SER A 344 31.73 11.26 -13.64
N GLN A 345 32.07 10.00 -13.35
CA GLN A 345 33.28 9.36 -13.87
C GLN A 345 33.18 8.98 -15.35
N PHE A 346 31.98 8.64 -15.83
CA PHE A 346 31.78 8.18 -17.21
C PHE A 346 31.02 9.15 -18.10
N GLY A 347 30.48 10.23 -17.53
CA GLY A 347 29.61 11.19 -18.19
C GLY A 347 28.33 10.54 -18.74
N TYR A 348 28.45 9.92 -19.90
CA TYR A 348 27.36 9.52 -20.78
C TYR A 348 26.87 8.08 -20.62
N ILE A 349 27.62 7.24 -19.90
CA ILE A 349 27.30 5.83 -19.69
C ILE A 349 26.58 5.63 -18.37
N VAL A 350 25.58 4.75 -18.35
CA VAL A 350 25.01 4.22 -17.12
C VAL A 350 26.08 3.38 -16.43
N ALA A 351 26.68 3.96 -15.41
CA ALA A 351 27.78 3.34 -14.70
C ALA A 351 27.33 2.04 -13.99
N PRO A 352 28.23 1.05 -13.81
CA PRO A 352 27.86 -0.21 -13.16
C PRO A 352 27.29 0.04 -11.77
N SER A 353 26.13 -0.55 -11.46
CA SER A 353 25.53 -0.39 -10.13
C SER A 353 26.28 -1.14 -9.03
N ASP A 354 27.01 -2.19 -9.40
CA ASP A 354 27.79 -3.02 -8.48
C ASP A 354 29.17 -2.41 -8.23
N PRO A 355 29.49 -1.98 -6.98
CA PRO A 355 30.78 -1.40 -6.64
C PRO A 355 31.97 -2.33 -6.91
N LYS A 356 31.80 -3.67 -6.92
CA LYS A 356 32.90 -4.61 -7.23
C LYS A 356 33.43 -4.49 -8.66
N SER A 357 32.62 -3.94 -9.57
CA SER A 357 33.01 -3.74 -10.96
C SER A 357 33.80 -2.44 -11.18
N TRP A 358 34.10 -1.69 -10.12
CA TRP A 358 34.78 -0.40 -10.19
C TRP A 358 36.27 -0.51 -9.87
N PRO A 359 37.13 0.40 -10.36
CA PRO A 359 38.52 0.47 -9.96
C PRO A 359 38.63 0.78 -8.47
N ALA A 360 39.50 0.04 -7.76
CA ALA A 360 39.67 0.16 -6.32
C ALA A 360 40.01 1.60 -5.89
N ASP A 361 40.85 2.29 -6.67
CA ASP A 361 41.28 3.66 -6.36
C ASP A 361 40.14 4.68 -6.50
N LEU A 362 39.24 4.52 -7.47
CA LEU A 362 38.06 5.39 -7.59
C LEU A 362 37.08 5.16 -6.44
N VAL A 363 36.87 3.90 -6.05
CA VAL A 363 36.02 3.57 -4.90
C VAL A 363 36.63 4.12 -3.61
N ARG A 364 37.95 3.99 -3.43
CA ARG A 364 38.66 4.54 -2.27
C ARG A 364 38.55 6.06 -2.24
N GLY A 365 38.79 6.74 -3.35
CA GLY A 365 38.63 8.20 -3.46
C GLY A 365 37.22 8.68 -3.12
N PHE A 366 36.19 7.95 -3.56
CA PHE A 366 34.79 8.23 -3.19
C PHE A 366 34.54 8.07 -1.68
N LEU A 367 34.96 6.93 -1.12
CA LEU A 367 34.83 6.63 0.31
C LEU A 367 35.63 7.59 1.19
N GLU A 368 36.67 8.23 0.63
CA GLU A 368 37.51 9.19 1.35
C GLU A 368 36.92 10.60 1.46
N THR A 369 35.87 10.91 0.70
CA THR A 369 35.19 12.21 0.78
C THR A 369 34.58 12.43 2.17
N ALA A 370 34.66 13.66 2.68
CA ALA A 370 34.27 13.98 4.07
C ALA A 370 32.81 13.62 4.37
N GLU A 371 31.91 13.88 3.42
CA GLU A 371 30.48 13.57 3.53
C GLU A 371 30.22 12.06 3.60
N VAL A 372 30.86 11.29 2.70
CA VAL A 372 30.72 9.82 2.69
C VAL A 372 31.28 9.19 3.95
N LYS A 373 32.44 9.67 4.44
CA LYS A 373 33.02 9.24 5.72
C LYS A 373 32.06 9.43 6.89
N GLN A 374 31.44 10.61 7.00
CA GLN A 374 30.51 10.92 8.09
C GLN A 374 29.29 10.00 8.09
N ILE A 375 28.69 9.77 6.91
CA ILE A 375 27.54 8.88 6.76
C ILE A 375 27.93 7.44 7.09
N LEU A 376 29.10 6.98 6.61
CA LEU A 376 29.61 5.64 6.88
C LEU A 376 29.93 5.41 8.34
N GLU A 377 30.55 6.38 9.02
CA GLU A 377 30.85 6.27 10.45
C GLU A 377 29.56 6.13 11.26
N THR A 378 28.56 6.95 10.96
CA THR A 378 27.22 6.86 11.56
C THR A 378 26.59 5.48 11.28
N ALA A 379 26.63 5.01 10.04
CA ALA A 379 26.08 3.72 9.65
C ALA A 379 26.81 2.54 10.30
N LYS A 380 28.14 2.62 10.45
CA LYS A 380 28.96 1.62 11.15
C LYS A 380 28.59 1.55 12.63
N ILE A 381 28.39 2.70 13.29
CA ILE A 381 27.91 2.77 14.69
C ILE A 381 26.50 2.16 14.83
N GLU A 382 25.59 2.46 13.91
CA GLU A 382 24.26 1.86 13.92
C GLU A 382 24.29 0.35 13.68
N GLN A 383 25.16 -0.12 12.77
CA GLN A 383 25.32 -1.54 12.47
C GLN A 383 25.91 -2.30 13.67
N THR A 384 26.94 -1.77 14.34
CA THR A 384 27.51 -2.40 15.55
C THR A 384 26.46 -2.44 16.67
N THR A 385 25.75 -1.33 16.89
CA THR A 385 24.65 -1.26 17.87
C THR A 385 23.54 -2.28 17.55
N SER A 386 23.21 -2.47 16.27
CA SER A 386 22.20 -3.45 15.84
C SER A 386 22.68 -4.89 16.03
N VAL A 387 23.96 -5.18 15.79
CA VAL A 387 24.55 -6.51 15.99
C VAL A 387 24.60 -6.86 17.48
N GLU A 388 24.97 -5.91 18.33
CA GLU A 388 24.96 -6.07 19.79
C GLU A 388 23.53 -6.30 20.31
N LYS A 389 22.56 -5.50 19.86
CA LYS A 389 21.13 -5.72 20.17
C LYS A 389 20.64 -7.11 19.74
N ALA A 390 21.13 -7.63 18.62
CA ALA A 390 20.80 -8.97 18.15
C ALA A 390 21.44 -10.06 19.02
N LYS A 391 22.71 -9.90 19.44
CA LYS A 391 23.37 -10.82 20.38
C LYS A 391 22.63 -10.87 21.71
N VAL A 392 22.24 -9.73 22.26
CA VAL A 392 21.43 -9.66 23.48
C VAL A 392 20.09 -10.37 23.31
N ASP A 393 19.41 -10.15 22.19
CA ASP A 393 18.15 -10.86 21.89
C ASP A 393 18.31 -12.37 21.84
N THR A 394 19.41 -12.87 21.30
CA THR A 394 19.66 -14.31 21.26
C THR A 394 19.80 -14.93 22.66
N LYS A 395 20.21 -14.15 23.67
CA LYS A 395 20.30 -14.61 25.07
C LYS A 395 18.94 -14.56 25.78
N LEU A 396 18.16 -13.51 25.57
CA LEU A 396 16.86 -13.32 26.23
C LEU A 396 15.73 -14.14 25.59
N THR A 397 15.77 -14.37 24.27
CA THR A 397 14.69 -15.05 23.53
C THR A 397 14.40 -16.47 24.05
N PRO A 398 15.40 -17.35 24.30
CA PRO A 398 15.14 -18.66 24.90
C PRO A 398 14.47 -18.56 26.27
N VAL A 399 14.86 -17.57 27.08
CA VAL A 399 14.29 -17.34 28.42
C VAL A 399 12.83 -16.90 28.33
N PHE A 400 12.51 -15.95 27.43
CA PHE A 400 11.14 -15.49 27.20
C PHE A 400 10.22 -16.56 26.60
N LYS A 401 10.79 -17.53 25.86
CA LYS A 401 10.03 -18.67 25.33
C LYS A 401 9.79 -19.75 26.39
N ALA A 402 10.76 -19.99 27.26
CA ALA A 402 10.67 -21.00 28.31
C ALA A 402 9.73 -20.58 29.45
N ASP A 403 9.66 -19.29 29.76
CA ASP A 403 8.79 -18.74 30.78
C ASP A 403 8.05 -17.49 30.26
N PRO A 404 6.72 -17.57 30.09
CA PRO A 404 5.90 -16.45 29.67
C PRO A 404 6.01 -15.19 30.55
N VAL A 405 6.30 -15.32 31.85
CA VAL A 405 6.41 -14.18 32.79
C VAL A 405 7.79 -13.54 32.77
N ALA A 406 8.79 -14.21 32.19
CA ALA A 406 10.16 -13.69 32.10
C ALA A 406 10.25 -12.32 31.43
N PHE A 407 9.39 -12.06 30.45
CA PHE A 407 9.35 -10.76 29.78
C PHE A 407 8.81 -9.64 30.69
N TYR A 408 7.87 -9.96 31.59
CA TYR A 408 7.39 -9.03 32.61
C TYR A 408 8.50 -8.73 33.62
N HIS A 409 9.17 -9.76 34.16
CA HIS A 409 10.30 -9.56 35.08
C HIS A 409 11.40 -8.71 34.45
N TRP A 410 11.69 -8.91 33.16
CA TRP A 410 12.66 -8.09 32.45
C TRP A 410 12.24 -6.62 32.41
N LYS A 411 10.98 -6.32 32.09
CA LYS A 411 10.47 -4.95 32.05
C LYS A 411 10.47 -4.27 33.42
N GLU A 412 10.10 -5.01 34.45
CA GLU A 412 10.14 -4.52 35.83
C GLU A 412 11.58 -4.26 36.30
N PHE A 413 12.50 -5.19 36.02
CA PHE A 413 13.93 -5.02 36.28
C PHE A 413 14.47 -3.74 35.61
N LEU A 414 14.15 -3.51 34.33
CA LEU A 414 14.55 -2.29 33.64
C LEU A 414 13.99 -1.03 34.33
N LEU A 415 12.71 -1.05 34.74
CA LEU A 415 12.11 0.07 35.46
C LEU A 415 12.79 0.32 36.80
N GLN A 416 13.07 -0.72 37.58
CA GLN A 416 13.77 -0.62 38.87
C GLN A 416 15.18 -0.05 38.73
N LYS A 417 15.85 -0.35 37.61
CA LYS A 417 17.17 0.21 37.27
C LYS A 417 17.11 1.62 36.66
N GLY A 418 15.92 2.19 36.46
CA GLY A 418 15.75 3.48 35.81
C GLY A 418 16.12 3.47 34.32
N LEU A 419 16.16 2.29 33.70
CA LEU A 419 16.49 2.12 32.29
C LEU A 419 15.23 2.23 31.42
N GLU A 420 15.36 2.86 30.25
CA GLU A 420 14.24 2.97 29.32
C GLU A 420 13.81 1.58 28.80
N THR A 421 12.56 1.21 29.10
CA THR A 421 11.98 -0.10 28.77
C THR A 421 12.02 -0.48 27.28
N SER A 422 12.19 0.49 26.37
CA SER A 422 12.31 0.27 24.93
C SER A 422 13.74 0.23 24.40
N ALA A 423 14.73 0.68 25.17
CA ALA A 423 16.06 1.00 24.64
C ALA A 423 17.23 0.23 25.28
N SER A 424 17.13 -0.20 26.54
CA SER A 424 18.25 -0.86 27.21
C SER A 424 18.27 -2.37 26.92
N ARG A 425 18.88 -2.73 25.79
CA ARG A 425 19.46 -4.06 25.59
C ARG A 425 20.96 -3.97 25.84
N ASP A 426 21.28 -3.39 26.97
CA ASP A 426 22.65 -3.35 27.45
C ASP A 426 23.05 -4.74 27.93
N GLU A 427 24.24 -5.20 27.57
CA GLU A 427 24.69 -6.56 27.85
C GLU A 427 24.89 -6.77 29.36
N GLU A 428 25.34 -5.76 30.11
CA GLU A 428 25.51 -5.84 31.56
C GLU A 428 24.16 -5.98 32.26
N ALA A 429 23.17 -5.16 31.87
CA ALA A 429 21.79 -5.28 32.37
C ALA A 429 21.19 -6.67 32.07
N VAL A 430 21.49 -7.26 30.90
CA VAL A 430 21.02 -8.60 30.52
C VAL A 430 21.68 -9.68 31.39
N GLN A 431 22.99 -9.61 31.58
CA GLN A 431 23.70 -10.57 32.44
C GLN A 431 23.24 -10.46 33.89
N GLU A 432 23.06 -9.25 34.40
CA GLU A 432 22.54 -9.02 35.75
C GLU A 432 21.12 -9.60 35.89
N PHE A 433 20.22 -9.32 34.95
CA PHE A 433 18.88 -9.90 34.95
C PHE A 433 18.90 -11.44 34.92
N LEU A 434 19.72 -12.03 34.04
CA LEU A 434 19.84 -13.49 33.95
C LEU A 434 20.42 -14.09 35.23
N ALA A 435 21.40 -13.42 35.85
CA ALA A 435 21.98 -13.83 37.13
C ALA A 435 20.94 -13.77 38.25
N MET A 436 20.22 -12.64 38.41
CA MET A 436 19.16 -12.49 39.40
C MET A 436 18.06 -13.54 39.23
N ARG A 437 17.68 -13.82 37.99
CA ARG A 437 16.69 -14.84 37.66
C ARG A 437 17.15 -16.24 38.01
N SER A 438 18.38 -16.61 37.65
CA SER A 438 18.95 -17.92 37.98
C SER A 438 19.22 -18.11 39.48
N GLY A 439 19.54 -17.02 40.19
CA GLY A 439 19.75 -16.99 41.64
C GLY A 439 18.46 -16.95 42.44
N GLY A 440 17.29 -16.85 41.80
CA GLY A 440 16.00 -16.76 42.47
C GLY A 440 15.79 -15.47 43.26
N THR A 441 16.52 -14.40 42.94
CA THR A 441 16.41 -13.11 43.64
C THR A 441 15.37 -12.18 43.02
N LEU A 442 14.82 -12.53 41.85
CA LEU A 442 13.62 -11.88 41.32
C LEU A 442 12.40 -12.40 42.06
N ASP A 443 11.45 -11.50 42.33
CA ASP A 443 10.17 -11.86 42.92
C ASP A 443 9.52 -12.98 42.09
N GLN A 444 9.13 -14.06 42.77
CA GLN A 444 8.39 -15.13 42.13
C GLN A 444 6.94 -14.71 42.04
N PHE A 445 6.50 -14.30 40.85
CA PHE A 445 5.08 -14.14 40.60
C PHE A 445 4.44 -15.49 40.31
N GLU A 446 3.32 -15.75 40.96
CA GLU A 446 2.44 -16.82 40.55
C GLU A 446 1.88 -16.49 39.15
N ILE A 447 1.85 -17.49 38.27
CA ILE A 447 1.15 -17.39 36.98
C ILE A 447 -0.33 -17.65 37.24
N ALA A 448 -1.22 -16.91 36.56
CA ALA A 448 -2.65 -17.15 36.65
C ALA A 448 -2.96 -18.64 36.39
N SER A 449 -3.75 -19.26 37.26
CA SER A 449 -4.17 -20.65 37.07
C SER A 449 -4.93 -20.82 35.75
N ALA A 450 -5.00 -22.05 35.24
CA ALA A 450 -5.77 -22.36 34.04
C ALA A 450 -7.23 -21.86 34.17
N GLU A 451 -7.83 -22.00 35.35
CA GLU A 451 -9.19 -21.55 35.67
C GLU A 451 -9.35 -20.02 35.54
N VAL A 452 -8.39 -19.24 36.08
CA VAL A 452 -8.39 -17.78 35.97
C VAL A 452 -8.24 -17.33 34.51
N LEU A 453 -7.38 -18.01 33.74
CA LEU A 453 -7.18 -17.70 32.32
C LEU A 453 -8.38 -18.08 31.46
N GLU A 454 -9.05 -19.20 31.76
CA GLU A 454 -10.29 -19.60 31.08
C GLU A 454 -11.42 -18.62 31.36
N GLU A 455 -11.54 -18.13 32.60
CA GLU A 455 -12.52 -17.09 32.93
C GLU A 455 -12.19 -15.77 32.21
N PHE A 456 -10.92 -15.39 32.16
CA PHE A 456 -10.48 -14.22 31.40
C PHE A 456 -10.84 -14.32 29.90
N ASP A 457 -10.57 -15.46 29.27
CA ASP A 457 -10.91 -15.69 27.86
C ASP A 457 -12.44 -15.67 27.65
N ARG A 458 -13.20 -16.23 28.60
CA ARG A 458 -14.67 -16.19 28.60
C ARG A 458 -15.20 -14.76 28.67
N VAL A 459 -14.65 -13.96 29.58
CA VAL A 459 -14.97 -12.53 29.74
C VAL A 459 -14.66 -11.76 28.46
N GLN A 460 -13.47 -11.92 27.87
CA GLN A 460 -13.12 -11.21 26.63
C GLN A 460 -13.99 -11.61 25.43
N LYS A 461 -14.34 -12.90 25.29
CA LYS A 461 -15.22 -13.38 24.22
C LYS A 461 -16.63 -12.84 24.36
N LYS A 462 -17.15 -12.78 25.58
CA LYS A 462 -18.51 -12.31 25.87
C LYS A 462 -18.61 -10.77 25.85
N HIS A 463 -17.53 -10.07 26.22
CA HIS A 463 -17.50 -8.62 26.39
C HIS A 463 -16.31 -7.98 25.64
N PRO A 464 -16.50 -7.47 24.40
CA PRO A 464 -15.43 -6.80 23.66
C PRO A 464 -14.81 -5.58 24.37
N ALA A 465 -15.54 -4.95 25.29
CA ALA A 465 -15.03 -3.88 26.15
C ALA A 465 -13.93 -4.37 27.09
N ALA A 466 -14.03 -5.58 27.64
CA ALA A 466 -13.03 -6.19 28.50
C ALA A 466 -11.66 -6.28 27.80
N LYS A 467 -11.62 -6.55 26.49
CA LYS A 467 -10.37 -6.56 25.71
C LYS A 467 -9.69 -5.18 25.67
N ARG A 468 -10.47 -4.10 25.55
CA ARG A 468 -9.95 -2.72 25.55
C ARG A 468 -9.49 -2.29 26.94
N LEU A 469 -10.32 -2.56 27.95
CA LEU A 469 -10.01 -2.31 29.35
C LEU A 469 -8.73 -3.04 29.76
N TRP A 470 -8.61 -4.31 29.39
CA TRP A 470 -7.39 -5.08 29.61
C TRP A 470 -6.18 -4.46 28.92
N ALA A 471 -6.28 -4.07 27.65
CA ALA A 471 -5.18 -3.38 26.97
C ALA A 471 -4.78 -2.08 27.68
N SER A 472 -5.72 -1.37 28.30
CA SER A 472 -5.44 -0.18 29.12
C SER A 472 -4.83 -0.52 30.48
N VAL A 473 -5.20 -1.64 31.10
CA VAL A 473 -4.58 -2.14 32.34
C VAL A 473 -3.15 -2.62 32.03
N ALA A 474 -2.98 -3.45 31.01
CA ALA A 474 -1.70 -3.91 30.51
C ALA A 474 -0.73 -2.75 30.21
N ALA A 475 -1.21 -1.67 29.55
CA ALA A 475 -0.39 -0.49 29.28
C ALA A 475 0.07 0.27 30.53
N ARG A 476 -0.68 0.21 31.64
CA ARG A 476 -0.38 0.95 32.87
C ARG A 476 0.41 0.11 33.89
N ALA A 477 -0.04 -1.12 34.09
CA ALA A 477 0.41 -2.00 35.17
C ALA A 477 1.20 -3.22 34.69
N ALA A 478 1.15 -3.56 33.40
CA ALA A 478 1.84 -4.72 32.83
C ALA A 478 2.85 -4.37 31.74
N PHE A 479 3.38 -3.13 31.75
CA PHE A 479 4.41 -2.68 30.81
C PHE A 479 4.02 -2.86 29.32
N GLY A 480 2.72 -2.87 29.02
CA GLY A 480 2.17 -3.10 27.67
C GLY A 480 2.05 -4.56 27.26
N ILE A 481 2.28 -5.53 28.16
CA ILE A 481 2.14 -6.96 27.89
C ILE A 481 0.65 -7.32 27.88
N VAL A 482 0.10 -7.50 26.67
CA VAL A 482 -1.34 -7.77 26.48
C VAL A 482 -1.70 -9.24 26.69
N ASN A 483 -0.73 -10.16 26.62
CA ASN A 483 -1.00 -11.57 26.88
C ASN A 483 -1.15 -11.81 28.40
N PRO A 484 -2.33 -12.21 28.92
CA PRO A 484 -2.54 -12.42 30.36
C PRO A 484 -1.69 -13.56 30.94
N ARG A 485 -1.16 -14.46 30.09
CA ARG A 485 -0.23 -15.52 30.52
C ARG A 485 1.17 -15.01 30.84
N GLY A 486 1.51 -13.82 30.34
CA GLY A 486 2.84 -13.22 30.52
C GLY A 486 2.90 -12.16 31.62
N VAL A 487 1.92 -12.13 32.52
CA VAL A 487 1.83 -11.16 33.62
C VAL A 487 1.49 -11.87 34.94
N PRO A 488 1.72 -11.25 36.11
CA PRO A 488 1.41 -11.87 37.41
C PRO A 488 -0.07 -12.25 37.57
N ALA A 489 -0.34 -13.40 38.20
CA ALA A 489 -1.68 -13.92 38.48
C ALA A 489 -2.58 -12.88 39.13
N LYS A 490 -2.04 -12.21 40.15
CA LYS A 490 -2.73 -11.17 40.90
C LYS A 490 -3.25 -10.05 40.00
N LEU A 491 -2.47 -9.63 38.99
CA LEU A 491 -2.92 -8.57 38.07
C LEU A 491 -4.09 -9.01 37.20
N VAL A 492 -4.13 -10.28 36.79
CA VAL A 492 -5.25 -10.85 36.03
C VAL A 492 -6.49 -11.00 36.92
N GLN A 493 -6.30 -11.45 38.17
CA GLN A 493 -7.37 -11.58 39.17
C GLN A 493 -7.96 -10.21 39.53
N ASP A 494 -7.13 -9.22 39.87
CA ASP A 494 -7.53 -7.84 40.17
C ASP A 494 -8.35 -7.24 39.02
N PHE A 495 -7.95 -7.54 37.76
CA PHE A 495 -8.69 -7.13 36.58
C PHE A 495 -10.06 -7.81 36.51
N LEU A 496 -10.15 -9.12 36.68
CA LEU A 496 -11.41 -9.86 36.63
C LEU A 496 -12.36 -9.44 37.74
N GLU A 497 -11.87 -9.32 38.97
CA GLU A 497 -12.64 -8.84 40.12
C GLU A 497 -13.20 -7.43 39.85
N SER A 498 -12.35 -6.52 39.38
CA SER A 498 -12.77 -5.16 39.06
C SER A 498 -13.74 -5.10 37.87
N PHE A 499 -13.59 -6.02 36.91
CA PHE A 499 -14.48 -6.12 35.76
C PHE A 499 -15.86 -6.65 36.18
N HIS A 500 -15.91 -7.72 36.98
CA HIS A 500 -17.15 -8.29 37.50
C HIS A 500 -17.87 -7.35 38.49
N ALA A 501 -17.12 -6.55 39.24
CA ALA A 501 -17.67 -5.51 40.11
C ALA A 501 -18.23 -4.30 39.34
N GLY A 502 -18.05 -4.23 38.01
CA GLY A 502 -18.46 -3.09 37.18
C GLY A 502 -17.64 -1.80 37.42
N SER A 503 -16.57 -1.86 38.23
CA SER A 503 -15.79 -0.69 38.61
C SER A 503 -14.92 -0.16 37.46
N LEU A 504 -14.45 -1.05 36.57
CA LEU A 504 -13.63 -0.66 35.40
C LEU A 504 -14.44 0.05 34.31
N GLU A 505 -15.72 -0.33 34.11
CA GLU A 505 -16.60 0.32 33.13
C GLU A 505 -16.87 1.79 33.52
N GLN A 506 -17.02 2.08 34.82
CA GLN A 506 -17.20 3.44 35.33
C GLN A 506 -15.95 4.32 35.14
N VAL A 507 -14.75 3.74 35.25
CA VAL A 507 -13.47 4.45 35.08
C VAL A 507 -13.15 4.76 33.61
N GLU A 508 -13.55 3.89 32.67
CA GLU A 508 -13.41 4.18 31.23
C GLU A 508 -14.37 5.31 30.82
N MET A 509 -15.62 5.30 31.28
CA MET A 509 -16.57 6.40 31.06
C MET A 509 -16.07 7.74 31.61
N ALA A 510 -15.41 7.74 32.78
CA ALA A 510 -14.86 8.96 33.39
C ALA A 510 -13.54 9.45 32.75
N SER A 511 -12.72 8.55 32.17
CA SER A 511 -11.41 8.90 31.57
C SER A 511 -11.50 9.26 30.08
N GLU A 512 -12.55 8.83 29.39
CA GLU A 512 -12.86 9.29 28.02
C GLU A 512 -13.28 10.78 27.99
N THR A 513 -13.82 11.33 29.07
CA THR A 513 -14.20 12.76 29.15
C THR A 513 -13.01 13.72 29.29
N THR A 514 -11.88 13.31 29.87
CA THR A 514 -10.78 14.23 30.23
C THR A 514 -9.51 14.09 29.39
N THR A 515 -9.21 12.93 28.80
CA THR A 515 -7.89 12.66 28.20
C THR A 515 -7.85 12.67 26.65
N VAL A 516 -8.99 12.84 26.00
CA VAL A 516 -9.19 12.64 24.55
C VAL A 516 -8.56 13.73 23.65
N LYS A 517 -8.28 14.94 24.16
CA LYS A 517 -7.89 16.08 23.30
C LYS A 517 -6.41 16.12 22.85
N LYS A 518 -5.46 15.54 23.58
CA LYS A 518 -4.01 15.66 23.23
C LYS A 518 -3.34 14.38 22.72
N LYS A 519 -3.73 13.17 23.18
CA LYS A 519 -3.03 11.91 22.81
C LYS A 519 -3.55 11.23 21.53
N LYS A 520 -4.81 11.45 21.12
CA LYS A 520 -5.39 10.79 19.93
C LYS A 520 -4.79 11.26 18.59
N LYS A 521 -4.20 12.46 18.51
CA LYS A 521 -3.60 12.98 17.27
C LYS A 521 -2.26 12.31 16.93
N ASN A 522 -1.41 12.04 17.94
CA ASN A 522 -0.09 11.44 17.72
C ASN A 522 -0.11 9.89 17.71
N LYS A 523 -0.96 9.25 18.52
CA LYS A 523 -1.03 7.77 18.58
C LYS A 523 -1.66 7.15 17.33
N LYS A 524 -2.65 7.80 16.72
CA LYS A 524 -3.36 7.29 15.53
C LYS A 524 -2.47 7.28 14.27
N ILE A 525 -1.51 8.19 14.19
CA ILE A 525 -0.49 8.24 13.12
C ILE A 525 0.57 7.15 13.34
N GLY A 526 1.01 6.94 14.59
CA GLY A 526 1.94 5.86 14.95
C GLY A 526 1.37 4.47 14.73
N ASP A 527 0.14 4.20 15.20
CA ASP A 527 -0.50 2.88 15.09
C ASP A 527 -0.89 2.54 13.65
N ALA A 528 -1.33 3.52 12.84
CA ALA A 528 -1.60 3.29 11.42
C ALA A 528 -0.31 3.01 10.62
N THR A 529 0.81 3.61 11.02
CA THR A 529 2.12 3.38 10.39
C THR A 529 2.68 2.03 10.81
N LYS A 530 2.58 1.66 12.09
CA LYS A 530 2.98 0.35 12.62
C LYS A 530 2.14 -0.78 12.01
N PHE A 531 0.82 -0.63 11.94
CA PHE A 531 -0.08 -1.60 11.30
C PHE A 531 0.22 -1.75 9.80
N LYS A 532 0.54 -0.65 9.09
CA LYS A 532 1.01 -0.73 7.70
C LYS A 532 2.34 -1.47 7.58
N GLN A 533 3.31 -1.24 8.48
CA GLN A 533 4.60 -1.91 8.46
C GLN A 533 4.48 -3.41 8.81
N GLU A 534 3.69 -3.79 9.80
CA GLU A 534 3.43 -5.19 10.17
C GLU A 534 2.71 -5.94 9.04
N LYS A 535 1.66 -5.34 8.46
CA LYS A 535 0.96 -5.90 7.29
C LYS A 535 1.91 -6.09 6.10
N VAL A 536 2.80 -5.11 5.84
CA VAL A 536 3.83 -5.23 4.78
C VAL A 536 4.82 -6.35 5.08
N LYS A 537 5.22 -6.57 6.34
CA LYS A 537 6.12 -7.68 6.71
C LYS A 537 5.48 -9.05 6.50
N VAL A 538 4.22 -9.22 6.93
CA VAL A 538 3.45 -10.47 6.74
C VAL A 538 3.27 -10.76 5.24
N ASP A 539 2.89 -9.74 4.47
CA ASP A 539 2.74 -9.84 3.02
C ASP A 539 4.04 -10.23 2.31
N THR A 540 5.17 -9.68 2.78
CA THR A 540 6.49 -9.96 2.20
C THR A 540 6.90 -11.41 2.45
N LYS A 541 6.72 -11.93 3.67
CA LYS A 541 7.03 -13.33 4.02
C LYS A 541 6.21 -14.32 3.19
N LEU A 542 4.91 -14.09 3.11
CA LEU A 542 4.02 -14.96 2.35
C LEU A 542 4.37 -14.92 0.84
N THR A 543 4.69 -13.73 0.31
CA THR A 543 5.13 -13.57 -1.08
C THR A 543 6.47 -14.26 -1.34
N SER A 544 7.42 -14.24 -0.40
CA SER A 544 8.69 -14.96 -0.56
C SER A 544 8.49 -16.47 -0.59
N VAL A 545 7.57 -17.00 0.24
CA VAL A 545 7.21 -18.43 0.21
C VAL A 545 6.60 -18.81 -1.13
N PHE A 546 5.64 -18.02 -1.64
CA PHE A 546 5.01 -18.31 -2.95
C PHE A 546 5.97 -18.23 -4.14
N LYS A 547 7.03 -17.42 -4.04
CA LYS A 547 8.07 -17.34 -5.08
C LYS A 547 9.03 -18.54 -5.02
N ALA A 548 9.37 -18.99 -3.81
CA ALA A 548 10.25 -20.14 -3.61
C ALA A 548 9.55 -21.47 -3.92
N ASP A 549 8.25 -21.55 -3.61
CA ASP A 549 7.41 -22.73 -3.81
C ASP A 549 6.08 -22.31 -4.47
N PRO A 550 5.94 -22.49 -5.79
CA PRO A 550 4.70 -22.19 -6.50
C PRO A 550 3.47 -22.96 -5.99
N VAL A 551 3.65 -24.12 -5.36
CA VAL A 551 2.58 -24.97 -4.81
C VAL A 551 2.05 -24.39 -3.49
N ALA A 552 2.89 -23.68 -2.74
CA ALA A 552 2.48 -23.03 -1.49
C ALA A 552 1.29 -22.08 -1.69
N PHE A 553 1.15 -21.46 -2.86
CA PHE A 553 -0.01 -20.62 -3.15
C PHE A 553 -1.32 -21.42 -3.23
N TYR A 554 -1.28 -22.63 -3.79
CA TYR A 554 -2.42 -23.54 -3.79
C TYR A 554 -2.76 -24.02 -2.37
N HIS A 555 -1.76 -24.44 -1.59
CA HIS A 555 -1.98 -24.81 -0.19
C HIS A 555 -2.59 -23.68 0.64
N TRP A 556 -2.12 -22.44 0.45
CA TRP A 556 -2.68 -21.29 1.13
C TRP A 556 -4.17 -21.10 0.82
N ARG A 557 -4.57 -21.28 -0.45
CA ARG A 557 -5.98 -21.17 -0.85
C ARG A 557 -6.83 -22.31 -0.29
N ALA A 558 -6.33 -23.55 -0.33
CA ALA A 558 -6.98 -24.69 0.29
C ALA A 558 -7.20 -24.46 1.80
N PHE A 559 -6.15 -23.99 2.49
CA PHE A 559 -6.19 -23.65 3.91
C PHE A 559 -7.25 -22.56 4.21
N GLN A 560 -7.30 -21.48 3.42
CA GLN A 560 -8.31 -20.43 3.58
C GLN A 560 -9.75 -20.97 3.44
N GLN A 561 -9.98 -21.88 2.50
CA GLN A 561 -11.29 -22.51 2.32
C GLN A 561 -11.64 -23.44 3.48
N GLN A 562 -10.69 -24.23 3.98
CA GLN A 562 -10.87 -25.07 5.16
C GLN A 562 -11.25 -24.24 6.40
N LYS A 563 -10.73 -23.01 6.50
CA LYS A 563 -11.09 -22.05 7.55
C LYS A 563 -12.39 -21.27 7.30
N GLY A 564 -13.13 -21.59 6.23
CA GLY A 564 -14.42 -20.96 5.91
C GLY A 564 -14.33 -19.51 5.42
N LEU A 565 -13.17 -19.07 4.94
CA LEU A 565 -13.00 -17.71 4.44
C LEU A 565 -13.62 -17.59 3.04
N GLN A 566 -14.75 -16.90 2.93
CA GLN A 566 -15.43 -16.66 1.64
C GLN A 566 -14.62 -15.75 0.69
N THR A 567 -13.76 -14.89 1.24
CA THR A 567 -12.90 -14.01 0.46
C THR A 567 -11.43 -14.35 0.67
N PHE A 568 -10.77 -14.82 -0.38
CA PHE A 568 -9.34 -15.14 -0.39
C PHE A 568 -8.40 -13.92 -0.30
N THR A 569 -8.95 -12.75 0.05
CA THR A 569 -8.22 -11.50 0.29
C THR A 569 -7.90 -11.27 1.75
N SER A 570 -8.45 -12.09 2.67
CA SER A 570 -8.09 -12.05 4.09
C SER A 570 -6.61 -12.39 4.26
N ARG A 571 -5.86 -11.44 4.83
CA ARG A 571 -4.48 -11.61 5.27
C ARG A 571 -4.40 -11.34 6.76
N ASP A 572 -5.27 -12.04 7.48
CA ASP A 572 -5.22 -12.06 8.93
C ASP A 572 -3.86 -12.63 9.36
N GLU A 573 -3.15 -11.92 10.25
CA GLU A 573 -1.80 -12.28 10.64
C GLU A 573 -1.75 -13.64 11.32
N GLU A 574 -2.73 -13.97 12.16
CA GLU A 574 -2.78 -15.25 12.87
C GLU A 574 -2.91 -16.41 11.88
N LEU A 575 -3.80 -16.28 10.89
CA LEU A 575 -3.98 -17.29 9.84
C LEU A 575 -2.74 -17.43 8.95
N VAL A 576 -2.05 -16.32 8.65
CA VAL A 576 -0.81 -16.35 7.86
C VAL A 576 0.30 -17.05 8.65
N GLN A 577 0.47 -16.75 9.94
CA GLN A 577 1.46 -17.44 10.77
C GLN A 577 1.14 -18.92 10.95
N GLU A 578 -0.14 -19.28 11.14
CA GLU A 578 -0.60 -20.67 11.22
C GLU A 578 -0.23 -21.43 9.93
N PHE A 579 -0.54 -20.87 8.77
CA PHE A 579 -0.17 -21.47 7.48
C PHE A 579 1.35 -21.60 7.30
N LEU A 580 2.11 -20.54 7.60
CA LEU A 580 3.57 -20.57 7.48
C LEU A 580 4.19 -21.62 8.41
N ALA A 581 3.64 -21.79 9.61
CA ALA A 581 4.04 -22.84 10.53
C ALA A 581 3.76 -24.23 9.95
N MET A 582 2.54 -24.47 9.43
CA MET A 582 2.19 -25.74 8.78
C MET A 582 3.07 -26.05 7.56
N HIS A 583 3.33 -25.05 6.70
CA HIS A 583 4.18 -25.19 5.53
C HIS A 583 5.63 -25.51 5.92
N SER A 584 6.20 -24.77 6.87
CA SER A 584 7.58 -24.99 7.34
C SER A 584 7.77 -26.32 8.07
N ALA A 585 6.72 -26.82 8.74
CA ALA A 585 6.72 -28.12 9.40
C ALA A 585 6.56 -29.29 8.42
N GLY A 586 6.28 -29.03 7.13
CA GLY A 586 5.94 -30.08 6.17
C GLY A 586 4.61 -30.77 6.49
N ALA A 587 3.73 -30.10 7.24
CA ALA A 587 2.44 -30.65 7.68
C ALA A 587 1.34 -30.53 6.60
N LEU A 588 1.67 -29.96 5.44
CA LEU A 588 0.78 -29.85 4.29
C LEU A 588 0.98 -31.06 3.38
N ASP A 589 -0.12 -31.64 2.91
CA ASP A 589 -0.07 -32.81 2.03
C ASP A 589 0.79 -32.51 0.79
N PRO A 590 1.74 -33.39 0.44
CA PRO A 590 2.56 -33.17 -0.75
C PRO A 590 1.67 -33.20 -2.00
N ILE A 591 1.83 -32.21 -2.86
CA ILE A 591 1.14 -32.13 -4.15
C ILE A 591 2.11 -32.51 -5.25
N GLU A 592 1.74 -33.51 -6.03
CA GLU A 592 2.39 -33.79 -7.29
C GLU A 592 2.02 -32.69 -8.30
N VAL A 593 3.01 -31.97 -8.81
CA VAL A 593 2.83 -30.94 -9.85
C VAL A 593 2.89 -31.54 -11.24
N ALA A 594 2.20 -30.90 -12.20
CA ALA A 594 2.20 -31.37 -13.58
C ALA A 594 3.62 -31.47 -14.16
N SER A 595 3.91 -32.59 -14.82
CA SER A 595 5.20 -32.78 -15.50
C SER A 595 5.37 -31.78 -16.65
N ALA A 596 6.62 -31.56 -17.09
CA ALA A 596 6.90 -30.69 -18.24
C ALA A 596 6.13 -31.12 -19.51
N GLN A 597 5.90 -32.42 -19.70
CA GLN A 597 5.12 -32.94 -20.83
C GLN A 597 3.63 -32.57 -20.71
N VAL A 598 3.03 -32.72 -19.53
CA VAL A 598 1.62 -32.34 -19.28
C VAL A 598 1.42 -30.83 -19.50
N LEU A 599 2.39 -30.02 -19.07
CA LEU A 599 2.37 -28.57 -19.29
C LEU A 599 2.53 -28.21 -20.77
N ALA A 600 3.41 -28.90 -21.51
CA ALA A 600 3.56 -28.69 -22.96
C ALA A 600 2.28 -29.07 -23.73
N ASP A 601 1.63 -30.17 -23.34
CA ASP A 601 0.34 -30.59 -23.88
C ASP A 601 -0.75 -29.54 -23.60
N PHE A 602 -0.75 -28.97 -22.39
CA PHE A 602 -1.65 -27.90 -22.01
C PHE A 602 -1.43 -26.62 -22.81
N ASP A 603 -0.18 -26.17 -22.95
CA ASP A 603 0.17 -24.99 -23.74
C ASP A 603 -0.20 -25.17 -25.22
N LYS A 604 -0.02 -26.39 -25.75
CA LYS A 604 -0.45 -26.75 -27.10
C LYS A 604 -1.96 -26.61 -27.27
N VAL A 605 -2.75 -27.16 -26.34
CA VAL A 605 -4.23 -27.06 -26.37
C VAL A 605 -4.68 -25.59 -26.32
N GLN A 606 -4.08 -24.75 -25.46
CA GLN A 606 -4.43 -23.32 -25.40
C GLN A 606 -4.08 -22.56 -26.68
N LYS A 607 -2.98 -22.92 -27.34
CA LYS A 607 -2.54 -22.28 -28.59
C LYS A 607 -3.42 -22.68 -29.77
N GLU A 608 -3.80 -23.95 -29.86
CA GLU A 608 -4.63 -24.48 -30.95
C GLU A 608 -6.11 -24.11 -30.77
N HIS A 609 -6.56 -23.95 -29.52
CA HIS A 609 -7.95 -23.67 -29.21
C HIS A 609 -8.08 -22.53 -28.18
N PRO A 610 -8.33 -21.29 -28.62
CA PRO A 610 -8.52 -20.14 -27.72
C PRO A 610 -9.59 -20.36 -26.64
N ALA A 611 -10.61 -21.16 -26.92
CA ALA A 611 -11.66 -21.51 -25.95
C ALA A 611 -11.12 -22.29 -24.74
N ALA A 612 -10.02 -23.03 -24.89
CA ALA A 612 -9.41 -23.75 -23.79
C ALA A 612 -8.87 -22.81 -22.70
N THR A 613 -8.45 -21.58 -23.05
CA THR A 613 -8.04 -20.58 -22.06
C THR A 613 -9.20 -20.16 -21.15
N TRP A 614 -10.40 -19.99 -21.72
CA TRP A 614 -11.63 -19.69 -20.98
C TRP A 614 -12.05 -20.86 -20.08
N LEU A 615 -12.15 -22.05 -20.68
CA LEU A 615 -12.57 -23.26 -19.99
C LEU A 615 -11.62 -23.60 -18.84
N TRP A 616 -10.31 -23.41 -19.06
CA TRP A 616 -9.31 -23.55 -18.01
C TRP A 616 -9.50 -22.54 -16.88
N ALA A 617 -9.77 -21.26 -17.18
CA ALA A 617 -10.06 -20.27 -16.14
C ALA A 617 -11.28 -20.68 -15.29
N SER A 618 -12.31 -21.25 -15.92
CA SER A 618 -13.46 -21.81 -15.23
C SER A 618 -13.10 -23.01 -14.35
N VAL A 619 -12.27 -23.93 -14.84
CA VAL A 619 -11.79 -25.07 -14.05
C VAL A 619 -10.93 -24.59 -12.88
N GLY A 620 -10.02 -23.65 -13.11
CA GLY A 620 -9.19 -23.05 -12.07
C GLY A 620 -10.02 -22.36 -10.98
N ALA A 621 -11.10 -21.67 -11.35
CA ALA A 621 -12.04 -21.08 -10.40
C ALA A 621 -12.74 -22.11 -9.49
N ARG A 622 -13.16 -23.26 -10.05
CA ARG A 622 -13.93 -24.27 -9.31
C ARG A 622 -13.04 -25.29 -8.58
N ALA A 623 -12.03 -25.81 -9.26
CA ALA A 623 -11.21 -26.93 -8.79
C ALA A 623 -9.87 -26.49 -8.18
N ALA A 624 -9.35 -25.31 -8.53
CA ALA A 624 -8.06 -24.81 -8.05
C ALA A 624 -8.16 -23.47 -7.31
N PHE A 625 -9.30 -23.19 -6.67
CA PHE A 625 -9.51 -22.03 -5.81
C PHE A 625 -9.21 -20.67 -6.46
N GLY A 626 -9.43 -20.55 -7.77
CA GLY A 626 -9.15 -19.36 -8.58
C GLY A 626 -7.71 -19.26 -9.08
N ILE A 627 -6.90 -20.31 -8.97
CA ILE A 627 -5.53 -20.36 -9.49
C ILE A 627 -5.57 -20.85 -10.94
N VAL A 628 -5.08 -20.02 -11.86
CA VAL A 628 -5.06 -20.32 -13.30
C VAL A 628 -3.69 -20.67 -13.85
N ASN A 629 -2.63 -20.52 -13.07
CA ASN A 629 -1.30 -20.97 -13.50
C ASN A 629 -1.17 -22.48 -13.25
N PRO A 630 -1.08 -23.32 -14.30
CA PRO A 630 -1.04 -24.78 -14.14
C PRO A 630 0.23 -25.29 -13.45
N LYS A 631 1.29 -24.47 -13.35
CA LYS A 631 2.58 -24.86 -12.73
C LYS A 631 2.54 -24.97 -11.21
N GLY A 632 1.56 -24.36 -10.56
CA GLY A 632 1.47 -24.25 -9.10
C GLY A 632 0.29 -24.99 -8.48
N ILE A 633 -0.32 -25.92 -9.21
CA ILE A 633 -1.52 -26.66 -8.79
C ILE A 633 -1.31 -28.17 -8.98
N PRO A 634 -2.14 -29.03 -8.36
CA PRO A 634 -2.05 -30.48 -8.55
C PRO A 634 -2.10 -30.93 -10.01
N ALA A 635 -1.17 -31.82 -10.38
CA ALA A 635 -1.06 -32.45 -11.70
C ALA A 635 -2.39 -33.03 -12.16
N LYS A 636 -3.09 -33.70 -11.24
CA LYS A 636 -4.38 -34.33 -11.49
C LYS A 636 -5.41 -33.35 -12.03
N ILE A 637 -5.47 -32.11 -11.53
CA ILE A 637 -6.43 -31.10 -12.04
C ILE A 637 -6.12 -30.74 -13.50
N VAL A 638 -4.84 -30.60 -13.85
CA VAL A 638 -4.42 -30.30 -15.23
C VAL A 638 -4.69 -31.49 -16.15
N GLN A 639 -4.40 -32.71 -15.69
CA GLN A 639 -4.65 -33.94 -16.44
C GLN A 639 -6.15 -34.19 -16.67
N ASP A 640 -6.97 -34.09 -15.62
CA ASP A 640 -8.43 -34.24 -15.69
C ASP A 640 -9.03 -33.22 -16.66
N PHE A 641 -8.50 -31.98 -16.68
CA PHE A 641 -8.89 -30.98 -17.68
C PHE A 641 -8.52 -31.39 -19.10
N LEU A 642 -7.27 -31.81 -19.35
CA LEU A 642 -6.82 -32.21 -20.68
C LEU A 642 -7.59 -33.43 -21.21
N GLU A 643 -7.84 -34.41 -20.34
CA GLU A 643 -8.63 -35.59 -20.66
C GLU A 643 -10.07 -35.21 -21.00
N SER A 644 -10.73 -34.43 -20.14
CA SER A 644 -12.10 -33.95 -20.37
C SER A 644 -12.20 -33.08 -21.63
N TYR A 645 -11.18 -32.27 -21.92
CA TYR A 645 -11.12 -31.44 -23.12
C TYR A 645 -10.99 -32.28 -24.39
N ARG A 646 -10.07 -33.25 -24.41
CA ARG A 646 -9.87 -34.17 -25.55
C ARG A 646 -11.08 -35.07 -25.77
N ALA A 647 -11.79 -35.44 -24.70
CA ALA A 647 -13.03 -36.19 -24.77
C ALA A 647 -14.22 -35.36 -25.30
N GLY A 648 -14.08 -34.04 -25.46
CA GLY A 648 -15.17 -33.16 -25.85
C GLY A 648 -16.23 -32.94 -24.77
N SER A 649 -15.88 -33.17 -23.49
CA SER A 649 -16.79 -33.04 -22.35
C SER A 649 -17.15 -31.58 -22.01
N PHE A 650 -16.42 -30.61 -22.58
CA PHE A 650 -16.72 -29.19 -22.43
C PHE A 650 -17.47 -28.68 -23.65
N GLU A 651 -18.58 -27.96 -23.42
CA GLU A 651 -19.18 -27.11 -24.44
C GLU A 651 -18.18 -26.02 -24.84
N GLN A 652 -17.81 -25.96 -26.12
CA GLN A 652 -16.85 -24.97 -26.61
C GLN A 652 -17.60 -23.68 -26.97
N PRO A 653 -17.48 -22.61 -26.17
CA PRO A 653 -18.13 -21.35 -26.50
C PRO A 653 -17.53 -20.75 -27.76
N GLU A 654 -18.35 -20.03 -28.53
CA GLU A 654 -17.85 -19.13 -29.57
C GLU A 654 -17.02 -18.04 -28.91
N ILE A 655 -15.72 -18.01 -29.17
CA ILE A 655 -14.82 -17.00 -28.63
C ILE A 655 -14.95 -15.70 -29.41
N ALA A 656 -14.77 -14.58 -28.72
CA ALA A 656 -14.85 -13.25 -29.29
C ALA A 656 -13.94 -13.09 -30.52
N SER A 657 -14.47 -12.47 -31.58
CA SER A 657 -13.66 -12.02 -32.71
C SER A 657 -12.66 -10.94 -32.27
N ASP A 658 -11.62 -10.73 -33.07
CA ASP A 658 -10.63 -9.68 -32.83
C ASP A 658 -11.28 -8.28 -32.77
N GLU A 659 -12.34 -8.06 -33.56
CA GLU A 659 -13.14 -6.82 -33.58
C GLU A 659 -13.85 -6.59 -32.25
N LEU A 660 -14.57 -7.60 -31.74
CA LEU A 660 -15.29 -7.50 -30.46
C LEU A 660 -14.32 -7.35 -29.28
N ALA A 661 -13.18 -8.06 -29.33
CA ALA A 661 -12.11 -7.88 -28.34
C ALA A 661 -11.51 -6.46 -28.40
N ALA A 662 -11.34 -5.90 -29.61
CA ALA A 662 -10.84 -4.54 -29.80
C ALA A 662 -11.81 -3.47 -29.26
N GLU A 663 -13.13 -3.69 -29.35
CA GLU A 663 -14.13 -2.81 -28.74
C GLU A 663 -14.00 -2.77 -27.21
N VAL A 664 -13.92 -3.92 -26.54
CA VAL A 664 -13.72 -4.00 -25.09
C VAL A 664 -12.38 -3.38 -24.69
N ASN A 665 -11.32 -3.61 -25.46
CA ASN A 665 -10.01 -2.99 -25.22
C ASN A 665 -10.06 -1.47 -25.38
N SER A 666 -10.84 -0.95 -26.33
CA SER A 666 -11.06 0.49 -26.52
C SER A 666 -11.83 1.09 -25.35
N PHE A 667 -12.88 0.41 -24.88
CA PHE A 667 -13.60 0.78 -23.66
C PHE A 667 -12.67 0.83 -22.43
N GLN A 668 -11.79 -0.17 -22.27
CA GLN A 668 -10.81 -0.16 -21.19
C GLN A 668 -9.87 1.05 -21.25
N LYS A 669 -9.37 1.39 -22.46
CA LYS A 669 -8.52 2.57 -22.70
C LYS A 669 -9.25 3.89 -22.42
N ALA A 670 -10.55 3.95 -22.65
CA ALA A 670 -11.42 5.09 -22.33
C ALA A 670 -11.76 5.22 -20.83
N GLY A 671 -11.10 4.47 -19.94
CA GLY A 671 -11.32 4.52 -18.50
C GLY A 671 -12.25 3.44 -17.95
N GLY A 672 -12.79 2.58 -18.82
CA GLY A 672 -13.67 1.48 -18.46
C GLY A 672 -13.00 0.27 -17.77
N LYS A 673 -11.67 0.30 -17.59
CA LYS A 673 -10.89 -0.83 -17.07
C LYS A 673 -11.40 -1.38 -15.74
N ALA A 674 -11.83 -0.53 -14.81
CA ALA A 674 -12.34 -0.98 -13.52
C ALA A 674 -13.68 -1.73 -13.63
N LYS A 675 -14.57 -1.26 -14.52
CA LYS A 675 -15.87 -1.92 -14.78
C LYS A 675 -15.66 -3.27 -15.47
N TRP A 676 -14.76 -3.33 -16.45
CA TRP A 676 -14.34 -4.59 -17.07
C TRP A 676 -13.79 -5.58 -16.04
N GLN A 677 -12.87 -5.14 -15.17
CA GLN A 677 -12.33 -6.00 -14.13
C GLN A 677 -13.40 -6.48 -13.14
N ALA A 678 -14.37 -5.63 -12.79
CA ALA A 678 -15.47 -6.01 -11.91
C ALA A 678 -16.36 -7.09 -12.57
N PHE A 679 -16.73 -6.89 -13.84
CA PHE A 679 -17.45 -7.90 -14.63
C PHE A 679 -16.66 -9.19 -14.75
N ALA A 680 -15.37 -9.11 -15.07
CA ALA A 680 -14.53 -10.29 -15.21
C ALA A 680 -14.40 -11.07 -13.90
N ASN A 681 -14.24 -10.35 -12.79
CA ASN A 681 -14.20 -10.94 -11.45
C ASN A 681 -15.56 -11.50 -11.00
N SER A 682 -16.70 -11.00 -11.52
CA SER A 682 -18.01 -11.57 -11.16
C SER A 682 -18.24 -12.94 -11.80
N GLN A 683 -17.56 -13.25 -12.91
CA GLN A 683 -17.66 -14.55 -13.57
C GLN A 683 -16.76 -15.62 -12.94
N PHE A 684 -15.55 -15.27 -12.48
CA PHE A 684 -14.55 -16.26 -12.00
C PHE A 684 -14.00 -16.01 -10.59
N GLY A 685 -14.37 -14.89 -9.98
CA GLY A 685 -13.68 -14.38 -8.80
C GLY A 685 -12.39 -13.60 -9.15
N PRO A 686 -11.74 -13.01 -8.13
CA PRO A 686 -10.60 -12.13 -8.33
C PRO A 686 -9.39 -12.88 -8.91
N LYS A 687 -8.85 -12.36 -10.03
CA LYS A 687 -7.60 -12.82 -10.70
C LYS A 687 -7.65 -14.17 -11.44
N ALA A 688 -8.80 -14.85 -11.46
CA ALA A 688 -8.97 -16.08 -12.23
C ALA A 688 -9.38 -15.81 -13.69
N ALA A 689 -9.97 -14.65 -13.96
CA ALA A 689 -10.48 -14.32 -15.28
C ALA A 689 -9.34 -14.05 -16.29
N PRO A 690 -9.45 -14.51 -17.56
CA PRO A 690 -8.49 -14.14 -18.61
C PRO A 690 -8.44 -12.62 -18.76
N SER A 691 -7.24 -12.04 -18.75
CA SER A 691 -7.08 -10.59 -18.82
C SER A 691 -7.36 -10.01 -20.20
N ASP A 692 -7.13 -10.80 -21.25
CA ASP A 692 -7.32 -10.43 -22.65
C ASP A 692 -8.76 -10.80 -23.09
N PRO A 693 -9.60 -9.82 -23.50
CA PRO A 693 -10.96 -10.07 -23.97
C PRO A 693 -11.07 -11.07 -25.11
N LYS A 694 -10.02 -11.25 -25.93
CA LYS A 694 -10.06 -12.22 -27.04
C LYS A 694 -10.22 -13.67 -26.62
N PHE A 695 -10.04 -14.00 -25.34
CA PHE A 695 -10.24 -15.35 -24.81
C PHE A 695 -11.58 -15.50 -24.11
N TRP A 696 -12.50 -14.54 -24.28
CA TRP A 696 -13.83 -14.58 -23.67
C TRP A 696 -14.87 -15.06 -24.68
N PRO A 697 -15.93 -15.75 -24.22
CA PRO A 697 -17.11 -16.02 -25.03
C PRO A 697 -17.70 -14.73 -25.60
N ALA A 698 -18.04 -14.76 -26.89
CA ALA A 698 -18.52 -13.61 -27.63
C ALA A 698 -19.85 -13.07 -27.06
N ASP A 699 -20.74 -13.96 -26.62
CA ASP A 699 -22.01 -13.63 -25.98
C ASP A 699 -21.81 -12.84 -24.67
N LEU A 700 -20.85 -13.24 -23.84
CA LEU A 700 -20.52 -12.53 -22.60
C LEU A 700 -19.94 -11.14 -22.85
N LEU A 701 -19.08 -10.99 -23.86
CA LEU A 701 -18.56 -9.66 -24.21
C LEU A 701 -19.64 -8.74 -24.77
N ARG A 702 -20.53 -9.26 -25.64
CA ARG A 702 -21.68 -8.50 -26.17
C ARG A 702 -22.58 -8.05 -25.03
N ARG A 703 -22.89 -8.93 -24.08
CA ARG A 703 -23.66 -8.60 -22.88
C ARG A 703 -22.99 -7.53 -22.04
N PHE A 704 -21.68 -7.68 -21.78
CA PHE A 704 -20.92 -6.69 -21.03
C PHE A 704 -20.99 -5.30 -21.67
N LEU A 705 -20.77 -5.22 -22.98
CA LEU A 705 -20.82 -3.96 -23.74
C LEU A 705 -22.23 -3.35 -23.72
N ALA A 706 -23.28 -4.17 -23.87
CA ALA A 706 -24.67 -3.72 -23.82
C ALA A 706 -25.09 -3.17 -22.45
N GLU A 707 -24.50 -3.67 -21.36
CA GLU A 707 -24.75 -3.20 -19.99
C GLU A 707 -24.00 -1.90 -19.65
N GLN A 708 -23.08 -1.41 -20.51
CA GLN A 708 -22.37 -0.16 -20.25
C GLN A 708 -23.21 1.04 -20.69
N PRO A 709 -23.34 2.10 -19.85
CA PRO A 709 -23.95 3.35 -20.29
C PRO A 709 -23.13 3.96 -21.42
N ALA A 710 -23.83 4.39 -22.48
CA ALA A 710 -23.26 5.02 -23.66
C ALA A 710 -22.44 6.27 -23.35
#